data_AF-A0A2A2LVQ7-F1
#
_entry.id   AF-A0A2A2LVQ7-F1
#
_cell.length_a   1.000
_cell.length_b   1.000
_cell.length_c   1.000
_cell.angle_alpha   90.00
_cell.angle_beta   90.00
_cell.angle_gamma   90.00
#
_symmetry.space_group_name_H-M   'P 1'
#
loop_
_entity.id
_entity.type
_entity.pdbx_description
1 polymer ?
#
loop_
_entity_poly.entity_id
_entity_poly.type
_entity_poly.pdbx_seq_one_letter_code
_entity_poly.pdbx_strand_id
1 'polypeptide(L)'
;MMVKPSVCESSTLEYSTFRVPYEELNRKFRNGHKILEKNASTIKRASAVIKQKVTGAKEPIPVEAVANAFNLLSKHAPEMQKAVTSIVESQKEVIAEMRRRIAYLREQSNVNPSTHDELQCWSKSQHRTARLISQYLMRCGHLDIAKDVSDHFDVAHMLDFDVFQSAKQVEKSLRVDHNTKPCMKWIDEHRSKLKRMNSKLEINMRTQEVIELVREGKSMKAIEYIRTQIPSNQKSDFPDEIQTMMGVISMGGLGLAMKNESEQITDDKMDTDRSNDSASVAKPLMRLQKYFSDERWHELADQFNRELFRLYQLPSQSAFSMALQCGLAAHKTPMCHDDKSHETACPACNKKAWAISHDLPLAHITNSRILCGLTGDVLNEDNVPYIFPSGHVYGLRALESLRESNGIVKCPVTGEICQWDELLRVYIICQKMDLQPHHWFALIILAVPLQYYLCPESTSHVKYRLQRLIDSLHEMTAAAGVELPFSSLRMEGMPVDDTMSTEELMQMSHEDRQKLIETRKEQTDEQKMYGLSSEIRERAPHVIFRVGDVVKHKSNGYRGVIIGWDLTAKASKEFLSKVHRGNQKWIESPNYAVLIDTRDRLVPQLGYVVQENLQLYEEGRVLHPITSQYFERYDDKKRR
;
A
#
# COMPACT_ATOMS: atom_id res chain seq x y z
N MET A 1 28.36 14.41 10.17
CA MET A 1 28.21 13.10 9.51
C MET A 1 26.83 13.03 8.90
N MET A 2 26.70 13.32 7.60
CA MET A 2 25.49 12.98 6.87
C MET A 2 25.43 11.45 6.82
N VAL A 3 24.42 10.87 7.46
CA VAL A 3 24.11 9.45 7.31
C VAL A 3 23.89 9.24 5.81
N LYS A 4 24.75 8.46 5.16
CA LYS A 4 24.49 7.97 3.81
C LYS A 4 23.12 7.30 3.87
N PRO A 5 22.09 7.77 3.14
CA PRO A 5 20.82 7.06 3.10
C PRO A 5 21.13 5.62 2.70
N SER A 6 20.60 4.67 3.46
CA SER A 6 20.79 3.26 3.14
C SER A 6 20.33 3.03 1.70
N VAL A 7 21.04 2.19 0.95
CA VAL A 7 20.74 1.86 -0.46
C VAL A 7 19.27 1.47 -0.68
N CYS A 8 18.59 1.02 0.38
CA CYS A 8 17.18 0.65 0.40
C CYS A 8 16.22 1.85 0.21
N GLU A 9 16.44 2.99 0.88
CA GLU A 9 15.52 4.15 0.85
C GLU A 9 15.48 4.84 -0.51
N SER A 10 16.62 4.95 -1.19
CA SER A 10 16.67 5.49 -2.54
C SER A 10 15.95 4.56 -3.52
N SER A 11 16.08 3.23 -3.35
CA SER A 11 15.51 2.25 -4.28
C SER A 11 13.98 2.25 -4.27
N THR A 12 13.34 2.49 -3.12
CA THR A 12 11.87 2.56 -3.02
C THR A 12 11.30 3.78 -3.73
N LEU A 13 11.97 4.94 -3.64
CA LEU A 13 11.54 6.16 -4.34
C LEU A 13 11.65 6.03 -5.86
N GLU A 14 12.59 5.20 -6.33
CA GLU A 14 12.81 4.95 -7.76
C GLU A 14 11.93 3.83 -8.35
N TYR A 15 11.10 3.17 -7.55
CA TYR A 15 10.29 2.02 -8.00
C TYR A 15 9.39 2.36 -9.20
N SER A 16 8.70 3.51 -9.14
CA SER A 16 7.78 3.95 -10.21
C SER A 16 8.48 4.19 -11.55
N THR A 17 9.74 4.61 -11.52
CA THR A 17 10.59 4.87 -12.69
C THR A 17 10.76 3.64 -13.59
N PHE A 18 10.71 2.43 -13.02
CA PHE A 18 10.83 1.18 -13.76
C PHE A 18 9.53 0.42 -13.93
N ARG A 19 8.60 0.60 -12.98
CA ARG A 19 7.37 -0.17 -12.97
C ARG A 19 6.48 0.13 -14.16
N VAL A 20 6.37 1.40 -14.55
CA VAL A 20 5.53 1.83 -15.67
C VAL A 20 6.04 1.25 -17.01
N PRO A 21 7.31 1.43 -17.40
CA PRO A 21 7.87 0.80 -18.60
C PRO A 21 7.73 -0.72 -18.63
N TYR A 22 7.88 -1.38 -17.48
CA TYR A 22 7.72 -2.84 -17.38
C TYR A 22 6.28 -3.29 -17.68
N GLU A 23 5.27 -2.62 -17.12
CA GLU A 23 3.87 -2.94 -17.42
C GLU A 23 3.50 -2.59 -18.87
N GLU A 24 4.09 -1.53 -19.43
CA GLU A 24 3.97 -1.18 -20.86
C GLU A 24 4.55 -2.28 -21.77
N LEU A 25 5.73 -2.79 -21.44
CA LEU A 25 6.35 -3.90 -22.17
C LEU A 25 5.48 -5.16 -22.10
N ASN A 26 4.98 -5.51 -20.90
CA ASN A 26 4.08 -6.65 -20.72
C ASN A 26 2.79 -6.51 -21.52
N ARG A 27 2.22 -5.31 -21.57
CA ARG A 27 1.03 -5.01 -22.37
C ARG A 27 1.32 -5.19 -23.86
N LYS A 28 2.38 -4.57 -24.38
CA LYS A 28 2.80 -4.70 -25.79
C LYS A 28 3.09 -6.17 -26.15
N PHE A 29 3.74 -6.92 -25.26
CA PHE A 29 4.01 -8.34 -25.45
C PHE A 29 2.74 -9.17 -25.55
N ARG A 30 1.81 -9.03 -24.59
CA ARG A 30 0.55 -9.80 -24.57
C ARG A 30 -0.35 -9.48 -25.75
N ASN A 31 -0.47 -8.20 -26.10
CA ASN A 31 -1.28 -7.77 -27.24
C ASN A 31 -0.67 -8.21 -28.56
N GLY A 32 0.66 -8.08 -28.70
CA GLY A 32 1.38 -8.61 -29.84
C GLY A 32 1.19 -10.12 -30.00
N HIS A 33 1.34 -10.88 -28.90
CA HIS A 33 1.14 -12.33 -28.93
C HIS A 33 -0.27 -12.74 -29.36
N LYS A 34 -1.32 -12.07 -28.86
CA LYS A 34 -2.71 -12.32 -29.29
C LYS A 34 -2.92 -12.06 -30.79
N ILE A 35 -2.34 -10.99 -31.33
CA ILE A 35 -2.41 -10.67 -32.76
C ILE A 35 -1.73 -11.78 -33.58
N LEU A 36 -0.55 -12.22 -33.14
CA LEU A 36 0.19 -13.29 -33.80
C LEU A 36 -0.56 -14.63 -33.76
N GLU A 37 -1.14 -15.03 -32.62
CA GLU A 37 -1.95 -16.25 -32.53
C GLU A 37 -3.21 -16.20 -33.42
N LYS A 38 -3.88 -15.05 -33.50
CA LYS A 38 -5.05 -14.87 -34.37
C LYS A 38 -4.68 -15.02 -35.86
N ASN A 39 -3.56 -14.44 -36.28
CA ASN A 39 -3.08 -14.58 -37.65
C ASN A 39 -2.60 -16.01 -37.93
N ALA A 40 -1.82 -16.60 -37.02
CA ALA A 40 -1.32 -17.97 -37.14
C ALA A 40 -2.45 -19.01 -37.21
N SER A 41 -3.50 -18.87 -36.39
CA SER A 41 -4.67 -19.76 -36.44
C SER A 41 -5.45 -19.63 -37.75
N THR A 42 -5.51 -18.44 -38.34
CA THR A 42 -6.16 -18.21 -39.64
C THR A 42 -5.35 -18.81 -40.79
N ILE A 43 -4.03 -18.59 -40.80
CA ILE A 43 -3.09 -19.23 -41.73
C ILE A 43 -3.18 -20.75 -41.62
N LYS A 44 -3.10 -21.31 -40.40
CA LYS A 44 -3.19 -22.75 -40.16
C LYS A 44 -4.48 -23.36 -40.69
N ARG A 45 -5.63 -22.70 -40.46
CA ARG A 45 -6.93 -23.16 -40.99
C ARG A 45 -6.95 -23.15 -42.52
N ALA A 46 -6.48 -22.07 -43.13
CA ALA A 46 -6.41 -21.97 -44.58
C ALA A 46 -5.47 -23.03 -45.19
N SER A 47 -4.27 -23.22 -44.63
CA SER A 47 -3.33 -24.27 -45.07
C SER A 47 -3.90 -25.67 -44.89
N ALA A 48 -4.68 -25.94 -43.85
CA ALA A 48 -5.33 -27.24 -43.63
C ALA A 48 -6.37 -27.55 -44.71
N VAL A 49 -7.19 -26.56 -45.10
CA VAL A 49 -8.17 -26.72 -46.19
C VAL A 49 -7.46 -27.02 -47.52
N ILE A 50 -6.40 -26.29 -47.84
CA ILE A 50 -5.61 -26.54 -49.05
C ILE A 50 -5.01 -27.94 -48.99
N LYS A 51 -4.36 -28.30 -47.88
CA LYS A 51 -3.74 -29.62 -47.72
C LYS A 51 -4.78 -30.73 -47.92
N GLN A 52 -5.92 -30.66 -47.25
CA GLN A 52 -6.99 -31.66 -47.34
C GLN A 52 -7.50 -31.84 -48.78
N LYS A 53 -7.66 -30.74 -49.53
CA LYS A 53 -8.18 -30.78 -50.91
C LYS A 53 -7.13 -31.23 -51.93
N VAL A 54 -5.85 -30.97 -51.67
CA VAL A 54 -4.74 -31.28 -52.59
C VAL A 54 -4.18 -32.69 -52.36
N THR A 55 -4.09 -33.16 -51.12
CA THR A 55 -3.55 -34.50 -50.84
C THR A 55 -4.52 -35.59 -51.28
N GLY A 56 -4.12 -36.39 -52.29
CA GLY A 56 -4.89 -37.53 -52.78
C GLY A 56 -5.90 -37.22 -53.89
N ALA A 57 -5.88 -36.00 -54.45
CA ALA A 57 -6.74 -35.64 -55.57
C ALA A 57 -6.33 -36.41 -56.85
N LYS A 58 -7.26 -37.19 -57.40
CA LYS A 58 -7.10 -37.93 -58.67
C LYS A 58 -7.69 -37.18 -59.87
N GLU A 59 -8.53 -36.18 -59.61
CA GLU A 59 -9.21 -35.35 -60.61
C GLU A 59 -8.83 -33.86 -60.41
N PRO A 60 -8.96 -33.01 -61.46
CA PRO A 60 -8.70 -31.58 -61.36
C PRO A 60 -9.56 -30.91 -60.29
N ILE A 61 -8.93 -30.17 -59.38
CA ILE A 61 -9.63 -29.49 -58.30
C ILE A 61 -10.25 -28.18 -58.83
N PRO A 62 -11.56 -27.93 -58.64
CA PRO A 62 -12.17 -26.65 -58.99
C PRO A 62 -11.51 -25.49 -58.24
N VAL A 63 -11.13 -24.43 -58.97
CA VAL A 63 -10.42 -23.28 -58.41
C VAL A 63 -11.20 -22.65 -57.25
N GLU A 64 -12.52 -22.58 -57.36
CA GLU A 64 -13.43 -22.03 -56.35
C GLU A 64 -13.33 -22.76 -54.99
N ALA A 65 -13.02 -24.06 -54.99
CA ALA A 65 -12.91 -24.87 -53.78
C ALA A 65 -11.69 -24.52 -52.92
N VAL A 66 -10.69 -23.85 -53.50
CA VAL A 66 -9.41 -23.51 -52.84
C VAL A 66 -9.15 -22.00 -52.83
N ALA A 67 -9.78 -21.24 -53.74
CA ALA A 67 -9.59 -19.79 -53.92
C ALA A 67 -9.72 -19.01 -52.60
N ASN A 68 -10.76 -19.28 -51.81
CA ASN A 68 -10.96 -18.60 -50.53
C ASN A 68 -9.82 -18.85 -49.52
N ALA A 69 -9.34 -20.10 -49.42
CA ALA A 69 -8.23 -20.45 -48.53
C ALA A 69 -6.92 -19.83 -49.03
N PHE A 70 -6.69 -19.81 -50.34
CA PHE A 70 -5.52 -19.18 -50.93
C PHE A 70 -5.51 -17.66 -50.74
N ASN A 71 -6.67 -17.01 -50.92
CA ASN A 71 -6.84 -15.57 -50.66
C ASN A 71 -6.60 -15.22 -49.19
N LEU A 72 -7.10 -16.04 -48.27
CA LEU A 72 -6.82 -15.90 -46.83
C LEU A 72 -5.33 -16.00 -46.52
N LEU A 73 -4.60 -16.95 -47.12
CA LEU A 73 -3.15 -17.09 -46.95
C LEU A 73 -2.37 -15.93 -47.55
N SER A 74 -2.67 -15.60 -48.80
CA SER A 74 -2.05 -14.50 -49.54
C SER A 74 -2.21 -13.16 -48.81
N LYS A 75 -3.35 -12.95 -48.14
CA LYS A 75 -3.59 -11.78 -47.29
C LYS A 75 -2.86 -11.86 -45.94
N HIS A 76 -3.05 -12.93 -45.18
CA HIS A 76 -2.62 -12.96 -43.78
C HIS A 76 -1.13 -13.29 -43.59
N ALA A 77 -0.48 -13.96 -44.52
CA ALA A 77 0.97 -14.22 -44.45
C ALA A 77 1.81 -12.93 -44.44
N PRO A 78 1.65 -11.99 -45.40
CA PRO A 78 2.37 -10.72 -45.37
C PRO A 78 1.92 -9.81 -44.21
N GLU A 79 0.64 -9.83 -43.82
CA GLU A 79 0.16 -9.12 -42.62
C GLU A 79 0.85 -9.62 -41.35
N MET A 80 1.02 -10.95 -41.20
CA MET A 80 1.74 -11.53 -40.08
C MET A 80 3.21 -11.11 -40.08
N GLN A 81 3.88 -11.12 -41.23
CA GLN A 81 5.27 -10.68 -41.32
C GLN A 81 5.43 -9.20 -40.92
N LYS A 82 4.57 -8.31 -41.44
CA LYS A 82 4.54 -6.90 -41.05
C LYS A 82 4.24 -6.71 -39.56
N ALA A 83 3.28 -7.47 -39.02
CA ALA A 83 2.91 -7.42 -37.62
C ALA A 83 4.08 -7.84 -36.71
N VAL A 84 4.80 -8.92 -37.04
CA VAL A 84 5.98 -9.36 -36.28
C VAL A 84 7.02 -8.25 -36.20
N THR A 85 7.38 -7.64 -37.34
CA THR A 85 8.38 -6.56 -37.37
C THR A 85 7.93 -5.37 -36.52
N SER A 86 6.69 -4.91 -36.67
CA SER A 86 6.14 -3.78 -35.91
C SER A 86 6.06 -4.05 -34.40
N ILE A 87 5.60 -5.25 -34.01
CA ILE A 87 5.51 -5.65 -32.60
C ILE A 87 6.90 -5.68 -31.97
N VAL A 88 7.88 -6.32 -32.62
CA VAL A 88 9.25 -6.43 -32.12
C VAL A 88 9.90 -5.06 -31.97
N GLU A 89 9.73 -4.16 -32.95
CA GLU A 89 10.31 -2.82 -32.87
C GLU A 89 9.71 -2.02 -31.72
N SER A 90 8.38 -2.06 -31.57
CA SER A 90 7.70 -1.39 -30.45
C SER A 90 8.11 -1.88 -29.06
N GLN A 91 8.57 -3.14 -28.94
CA GLN A 91 9.09 -3.72 -27.70
C GLN A 91 10.55 -3.30 -27.46
N LYS A 92 11.37 -3.27 -28.53
CA LYS A 92 12.76 -2.80 -28.45
C LYS A 92 12.84 -1.35 -27.99
N GLU A 93 11.94 -0.49 -28.45
CA GLU A 93 11.86 0.91 -27.99
C GLU A 93 11.70 1.01 -26.47
N VAL A 94 10.78 0.23 -25.89
CA VAL A 94 10.55 0.20 -24.44
C VAL A 94 11.75 -0.37 -23.70
N ILE A 95 12.38 -1.42 -24.24
CA ILE A 95 13.61 -1.99 -23.65
C ILE A 95 14.77 -0.98 -23.70
N ALA A 96 14.91 -0.23 -24.80
CA ALA A 96 15.92 0.81 -24.94
C ALA A 96 15.69 1.95 -23.95
N GLU A 97 14.44 2.35 -23.73
CA GLU A 97 14.04 3.30 -22.70
C GLU A 97 14.43 2.79 -21.30
N MET A 98 14.05 1.56 -20.94
CA MET A 98 14.44 0.96 -19.66
C MET A 98 15.97 0.92 -19.48
N ARG A 99 16.73 0.62 -20.53
CA ARG A 99 18.20 0.63 -20.50
C ARG A 99 18.76 2.03 -20.25
N ARG A 100 18.20 3.07 -20.89
CA ARG A 100 18.57 4.48 -20.64
C ARG A 100 18.32 4.86 -19.18
N ARG A 101 17.16 4.50 -18.62
CA ARG A 101 16.85 4.76 -17.21
C ARG A 101 17.79 4.05 -16.23
N ILE A 102 18.17 2.80 -16.52
CA ILE A 102 19.15 2.06 -15.72
C ILE A 102 20.54 2.73 -15.78
N ALA A 103 20.99 3.13 -16.97
CA ALA A 103 22.27 3.81 -17.14
C ALA A 103 22.32 5.12 -16.35
N TYR A 104 21.26 5.93 -16.46
CA TYR A 104 21.11 7.19 -15.73
C TYR A 104 21.21 6.99 -14.21
N LEU A 105 20.46 6.04 -13.63
CA LEU A 105 20.51 5.81 -12.19
C LEU A 105 21.85 5.24 -11.71
N ARG A 106 22.53 4.42 -12.53
CA ARG A 106 23.87 3.91 -12.21
C ARG A 106 24.89 5.03 -12.15
N GLU A 107 24.82 5.96 -13.10
CA GLU A 107 25.66 7.16 -13.12
C GLU A 107 25.42 8.05 -11.90
N GLN A 108 24.17 8.16 -11.44
CA GLN A 108 23.85 8.85 -10.19
C GLN A 108 24.40 8.15 -8.94
N SER A 109 24.48 6.81 -8.95
CA SER A 109 24.96 6.04 -7.79
C SER A 109 26.49 5.98 -7.64
N ASN A 110 27.26 6.14 -8.72
CA ASN A 110 28.71 5.97 -8.75
C ASN A 110 29.52 7.18 -8.27
N VAL A 111 28.92 8.13 -7.55
CA VAL A 111 29.64 9.32 -7.05
C VAL A 111 30.49 8.94 -5.84
N ASN A 112 31.82 8.97 -6.03
CA ASN A 112 32.76 8.86 -4.93
C ASN A 112 32.69 10.15 -4.07
N PRO A 113 32.38 10.06 -2.76
CA PRO A 113 32.31 11.23 -1.88
C PRO A 113 33.65 11.95 -1.67
N SER A 114 34.76 11.38 -2.15
CA SER A 114 36.12 11.83 -1.94
C SER A 114 36.61 12.88 -2.94
N THR A 115 35.89 13.12 -4.03
CA THR A 115 36.16 14.23 -4.96
C THR A 115 35.21 15.38 -4.65
N HIS A 116 35.72 16.43 -4.00
CA HIS A 116 35.06 17.71 -3.76
C HIS A 116 34.73 18.42 -5.08
N ASP A 117 33.71 17.95 -5.81
CA ASP A 117 33.07 18.72 -6.88
C ASP A 117 31.62 18.98 -6.47
N GLU A 118 31.45 19.86 -5.48
CA GLU A 118 30.15 20.25 -4.89
C GLU A 118 29.14 20.68 -5.97
N LEU A 119 29.65 21.24 -7.07
CA LEU A 119 28.88 21.71 -8.22
C LEU A 119 28.23 20.55 -9.00
N GLN A 120 28.95 19.44 -9.18
CA GLN A 120 28.38 18.22 -9.80
C GLN A 120 27.34 17.56 -8.89
N CYS A 121 27.58 17.50 -7.59
CA CYS A 121 26.61 16.97 -6.63
C CYS A 121 25.33 17.82 -6.60
N TRP A 122 25.46 19.15 -6.69
CA TRP A 122 24.33 20.07 -6.71
C TRP A 122 23.51 19.94 -8.00
N SER A 123 24.16 19.94 -9.18
CA SER A 123 23.47 19.74 -10.47
C SER A 123 22.72 18.40 -10.53
N LYS A 124 23.31 17.32 -10.04
CA LYS A 124 22.65 15.99 -9.96
C LYS A 124 21.43 16.01 -9.02
N SER A 125 21.51 16.74 -7.92
CA SER A 125 20.36 16.95 -7.01
C SER A 125 19.22 17.71 -7.69
N GLN A 126 19.53 18.70 -8.53
CA GLN A 126 18.53 19.44 -9.29
C GLN A 126 17.81 18.56 -10.32
N HIS A 127 18.53 17.73 -11.09
CA HIS A 127 17.89 16.80 -12.04
C HIS A 127 16.97 15.81 -11.34
N ARG A 128 17.40 15.24 -10.19
CA ARG A 128 16.55 14.36 -9.39
C ARG A 128 15.30 15.08 -8.90
N THR A 129 15.45 16.30 -8.39
CA THR A 129 14.34 17.11 -7.87
C THR A 129 13.37 17.48 -8.99
N ALA A 130 13.86 17.96 -10.13
CA ALA A 130 13.07 18.28 -11.31
C ALA A 130 12.25 17.09 -11.79
N ARG A 131 12.88 15.90 -11.86
CA ARG A 131 12.17 14.66 -12.22
C ARG A 131 11.04 14.32 -11.25
N LEU A 132 11.29 14.39 -9.93
CA LEU A 132 10.26 14.12 -8.91
C LEU A 132 9.10 15.12 -8.99
N ILE A 133 9.40 16.41 -9.23
CA ILE A 133 8.41 17.46 -9.44
C ILE A 133 7.58 17.16 -10.71
N SER A 134 8.23 16.88 -11.84
CA SER A 134 7.54 16.55 -13.09
C SER A 134 6.63 15.32 -12.93
N GLN A 135 7.09 14.26 -12.26
CA GLN A 135 6.24 13.10 -11.94
C GLN A 135 5.01 13.48 -11.12
N TYR A 136 5.16 14.36 -10.12
CA TYR A 136 4.03 14.83 -9.32
C TYR A 136 3.05 15.66 -10.16
N LEU A 137 3.56 16.60 -10.96
CA LEU A 137 2.74 17.43 -11.86
C LEU A 137 1.95 16.58 -12.85
N MET A 138 2.55 15.52 -13.40
CA MET A 138 1.87 14.58 -14.30
C MET A 138 0.72 13.86 -13.59
N ARG A 139 0.90 13.46 -12.33
CA ARG A 139 -0.16 12.83 -11.52
C ARG A 139 -1.29 13.79 -11.17
N CYS A 140 -1.02 15.09 -11.14
CA CYS A 140 -2.02 16.15 -10.96
C CYS A 140 -2.69 16.57 -12.29
N GLY A 141 -2.28 16.02 -13.44
CA GLY A 141 -2.83 16.37 -14.76
C GLY A 141 -2.18 17.60 -15.43
N HIS A 142 -1.18 18.21 -14.79
CA HIS A 142 -0.43 19.37 -15.30
C HIS A 142 0.71 18.93 -16.24
N LEU A 143 0.36 18.27 -17.35
CA LEU A 143 1.33 17.71 -18.30
C LEU A 143 2.19 18.76 -19.00
N ASP A 144 1.62 19.92 -19.33
CA ASP A 144 2.32 20.96 -20.07
C ASP A 144 3.47 21.53 -19.23
N ILE A 145 3.19 21.89 -17.97
CA ILE A 145 4.20 22.35 -17.00
C ILE A 145 5.22 21.25 -16.71
N ALA A 146 4.77 20.01 -16.54
CA ALA A 146 5.67 18.89 -16.30
C ALA A 146 6.69 18.69 -17.43
N LYS A 147 6.23 18.91 -18.68
CA LYS A 147 7.05 18.83 -19.89
C LYS A 147 8.07 19.96 -19.96
N ASP A 148 7.63 21.21 -19.74
CA ASP A 148 8.53 22.38 -19.73
C ASP A 148 9.65 22.21 -18.69
N VAL A 149 9.31 21.76 -17.47
CA VAL A 149 10.30 21.47 -16.43
C VAL A 149 11.22 20.31 -16.83
N SER A 150 10.68 19.23 -17.39
CA SER A 150 11.50 18.07 -17.72
C SER A 150 12.45 18.31 -18.89
N ASP A 151 12.04 19.14 -19.86
CA ASP A 151 12.85 19.50 -21.02
C ASP A 151 13.98 20.46 -20.59
N HIS A 152 13.68 21.41 -19.71
CA HIS A 152 14.69 22.34 -19.18
C HIS A 152 15.83 21.62 -18.43
N PHE A 153 15.50 20.57 -17.67
CA PHE A 153 16.47 19.80 -16.88
C PHE A 153 16.96 18.51 -17.57
N ASP A 154 16.61 18.29 -18.85
CA ASP A 154 16.93 17.08 -19.63
C ASP A 154 16.59 15.75 -18.92
N VAL A 155 15.43 15.70 -18.26
CA VAL A 155 14.91 14.50 -17.56
C VAL A 155 13.66 13.92 -18.21
N ALA A 156 13.22 14.44 -19.37
CA ALA A 156 12.02 14.00 -20.06
C ALA A 156 12.04 12.50 -20.41
N HIS A 157 13.22 11.97 -20.77
CA HIS A 157 13.39 10.55 -21.06
C HIS A 157 13.08 9.66 -19.83
N MET A 158 13.27 10.17 -18.61
CA MET A 158 12.99 9.42 -17.38
C MET A 158 11.50 9.38 -17.00
N LEU A 159 10.62 10.00 -17.79
CA LEU A 159 9.21 10.21 -17.49
C LEU A 159 8.30 9.48 -18.48
N ASP A 160 7.11 9.10 -18.02
CA ASP A 160 6.15 8.28 -18.78
C ASP A 160 5.01 9.13 -19.35
N PHE A 161 5.34 10.18 -20.12
CA PHE A 161 4.37 11.15 -20.62
C PHE A 161 3.21 10.52 -21.39
N ASP A 162 3.48 9.54 -22.27
CA ASP A 162 2.47 8.88 -23.09
C ASP A 162 1.35 8.23 -22.26
N VAL A 163 1.72 7.62 -21.12
CA VAL A 163 0.77 6.96 -20.22
C VAL A 163 -0.16 7.99 -19.59
N PHE A 164 0.39 9.09 -19.09
CA PHE A 164 -0.41 10.13 -18.46
C PHE A 164 -1.17 11.01 -19.47
N GLN A 165 -0.68 11.15 -20.70
CA GLN A 165 -1.40 11.81 -21.77
C GLN A 165 -2.64 11.00 -22.18
N SER A 166 -2.47 9.69 -22.36
CA SER A 166 -3.60 8.78 -22.60
C SER A 166 -4.61 8.82 -21.44
N ALA A 167 -4.13 8.80 -20.19
CA ALA A 167 -4.99 8.92 -19.02
C ALA A 167 -5.77 10.25 -18.98
N LYS A 168 -5.11 11.38 -19.24
CA LYS A 168 -5.75 12.71 -19.30
C LYS A 168 -6.81 12.78 -20.40
N GLN A 169 -6.59 12.11 -21.53
CA GLN A 169 -7.61 12.02 -22.59
C GLN A 169 -8.85 11.25 -22.13
N VAL A 170 -8.67 10.12 -21.45
CA VAL A 170 -9.79 9.34 -20.88
C VAL A 170 -10.51 10.12 -19.79
N GLU A 171 -9.77 10.79 -18.90
CA GLU A 171 -10.36 11.61 -17.85
C GLU A 171 -11.19 12.77 -18.44
N LYS A 172 -10.65 13.49 -19.44
CA LYS A 172 -11.39 14.52 -20.15
C LYS A 172 -12.65 13.96 -20.82
N SER A 173 -12.54 12.81 -21.47
CA SER A 173 -13.69 12.22 -22.16
C SER A 173 -14.80 11.82 -21.19
N LEU A 174 -14.46 11.40 -19.98
CA LEU A 174 -15.43 11.07 -18.94
C LEU A 174 -16.02 12.32 -18.29
N ARG A 175 -15.18 13.28 -17.85
CA ARG A 175 -15.65 14.45 -17.08
C ARG A 175 -16.34 15.52 -17.92
N VAL A 176 -15.89 15.74 -19.16
CA VAL A 176 -16.33 16.85 -20.01
C VAL A 176 -17.18 16.34 -21.15
N ASP A 177 -16.69 15.35 -21.89
CA ASP A 177 -17.36 14.90 -23.12
C ASP A 177 -18.47 13.86 -22.86
N HIS A 178 -18.61 13.38 -21.60
CA HIS A 178 -19.55 12.33 -21.19
C HIS A 178 -19.52 11.11 -22.13
N ASN A 179 -18.31 10.66 -22.45
CA ASN A 179 -18.03 9.61 -23.43
C ASN A 179 -17.20 8.48 -22.83
N THR A 180 -17.80 7.29 -22.76
CA THR A 180 -17.18 6.06 -22.22
C THR A 180 -16.20 5.39 -23.19
N LYS A 181 -16.27 5.67 -24.49
CA LYS A 181 -15.54 4.91 -25.53
C LYS A 181 -14.02 4.90 -25.31
N PRO A 182 -13.35 6.03 -24.99
CA PRO A 182 -11.92 6.00 -24.71
C PRO A 182 -11.56 5.14 -23.50
N CYS A 183 -12.37 5.20 -22.44
CA CYS A 183 -12.18 4.36 -21.25
C CYS A 183 -12.40 2.88 -21.56
N MET A 184 -13.41 2.53 -22.36
CA MET A 184 -13.68 1.15 -22.77
C MET A 184 -12.55 0.56 -23.61
N LYS A 185 -11.99 1.36 -24.52
CA LYS A 185 -10.78 0.97 -25.26
C LYS A 185 -9.61 0.69 -24.31
N TRP A 186 -9.39 1.55 -23.33
CA TRP A 186 -8.35 1.34 -22.31
C TRP A 186 -8.61 0.06 -21.49
N ILE A 187 -9.86 -0.21 -21.11
CA ILE A 187 -10.25 -1.45 -20.41
C ILE A 187 -9.90 -2.68 -21.24
N ASP A 188 -10.20 -2.67 -22.54
CA ASP A 188 -9.90 -3.80 -23.43
C ASP A 188 -8.41 -4.10 -23.53
N GLU A 189 -7.59 -3.06 -23.61
CA GLU A 189 -6.12 -3.17 -23.64
C GLU A 189 -5.55 -3.77 -22.35
N HIS A 190 -6.23 -3.59 -21.21
CA HIS A 190 -5.75 -3.99 -19.87
C HIS A 190 -6.58 -5.10 -19.19
N ARG A 191 -7.58 -5.65 -19.90
CA ARG A 191 -8.64 -6.54 -19.39
C ARG A 191 -8.13 -7.68 -18.51
N SER A 192 -7.08 -8.39 -18.93
CA SER A 192 -6.54 -9.54 -18.20
C SER A 192 -5.92 -9.17 -16.85
N LYS A 193 -5.37 -7.95 -16.72
CA LYS A 193 -4.83 -7.46 -15.44
C LYS A 193 -5.96 -6.93 -14.56
N LEU A 194 -6.90 -6.17 -15.12
CA LEU A 194 -8.08 -5.66 -14.42
C LEU A 194 -8.93 -6.79 -13.80
N LYS A 195 -9.10 -7.91 -14.51
CA LYS A 195 -9.77 -9.11 -13.96
C LYS A 195 -9.03 -9.70 -12.76
N ARG A 196 -7.70 -9.84 -12.82
CA ARG A 196 -6.89 -10.32 -11.68
C ARG A 196 -6.92 -9.37 -10.49
N MET A 197 -7.14 -8.08 -10.73
CA MET A 197 -7.31 -7.07 -9.70
C MET A 197 -8.75 -7.00 -9.16
N ASN A 198 -9.67 -7.83 -9.67
CA ASN A 198 -11.08 -7.77 -9.34
C ASN A 198 -11.68 -6.36 -9.50
N SER A 199 -11.34 -5.70 -10.61
CA SER A 199 -11.76 -4.33 -10.91
C SER A 199 -13.22 -4.26 -11.32
N LYS A 200 -13.99 -3.34 -10.71
CA LYS A 200 -15.38 -3.04 -11.09
C LYS A 200 -15.50 -1.96 -12.19
N LEU A 201 -14.39 -1.50 -12.76
CA LEU A 201 -14.41 -0.41 -13.72
C LEU A 201 -15.22 -0.76 -14.98
N GLU A 202 -15.00 -1.96 -15.54
CA GLU A 202 -15.69 -2.40 -16.76
C GLU A 202 -17.21 -2.46 -16.56
N ILE A 203 -17.67 -3.06 -15.47
CA ILE A 203 -19.11 -3.18 -15.21
C ILE A 203 -19.74 -1.80 -14.97
N ASN A 204 -19.05 -0.90 -14.27
CA ASN A 204 -19.55 0.46 -14.00
C ASN A 204 -19.64 1.32 -15.27
N MET A 205 -18.68 1.21 -16.19
CA MET A 205 -18.74 1.88 -17.50
C MET A 205 -19.91 1.38 -18.33
N ARG A 206 -20.14 0.06 -18.35
CA ARG A 206 -21.30 -0.54 -19.03
C ARG A 206 -22.62 -0.13 -18.39
N THR A 207 -22.67 0.03 -17.06
CA THR A 207 -23.83 0.59 -16.36
C THR A 207 -24.11 2.01 -16.87
N GLN A 208 -23.06 2.82 -17.08
CA GLN A 208 -23.24 4.16 -17.64
C GLN A 208 -23.80 4.13 -19.06
N GLU A 209 -23.30 3.26 -19.94
CA GLU A 209 -23.83 3.10 -21.29
C GLU A 209 -25.31 2.67 -21.29
N VAL A 210 -25.71 1.79 -20.36
CA VAL A 210 -27.11 1.43 -20.13
C VAL A 210 -27.95 2.63 -19.69
N ILE A 211 -27.44 3.44 -18.75
CA ILE A 211 -28.12 4.66 -18.28
C ILE A 211 -28.35 5.64 -19.43
N GLU A 212 -27.36 5.85 -20.30
CA GLU A 212 -27.51 6.73 -21.46
C GLU A 212 -28.53 6.18 -22.48
N LEU A 213 -28.56 4.86 -22.73
CA LEU A 213 -29.59 4.25 -23.57
C LEU A 213 -31.01 4.43 -22.98
N VAL A 214 -31.14 4.39 -21.66
CA VAL A 214 -32.41 4.64 -20.96
C VAL A 214 -32.78 6.12 -21.02
N ARG A 215 -31.82 7.05 -20.88
CA ARG A 215 -32.01 8.51 -21.07
C ARG A 215 -32.53 8.83 -22.47
N GLU A 216 -32.08 8.11 -23.49
CA GLU A 216 -32.56 8.22 -24.88
C GLU A 216 -33.93 7.54 -25.12
N GLY A 217 -34.56 6.95 -24.10
CA GLY A 217 -35.83 6.22 -24.23
C GLY A 217 -35.70 4.85 -24.91
N LYS A 218 -34.48 4.34 -25.11
CA LYS A 218 -34.18 3.09 -25.83
C LYS A 218 -34.05 1.89 -24.89
N SER A 219 -34.99 1.71 -23.96
CA SER A 219 -34.96 0.67 -22.93
C SER A 219 -34.79 -0.77 -23.47
N MET A 220 -35.42 -1.09 -24.60
CA MET A 220 -35.27 -2.41 -25.22
C MET A 220 -33.85 -2.65 -25.75
N LYS A 221 -33.20 -1.63 -26.32
CA LYS A 221 -31.81 -1.71 -26.75
C LYS A 221 -30.86 -1.86 -25.57
N ALA A 222 -31.18 -1.27 -24.41
CA ALA A 222 -30.41 -1.47 -23.19
C ALA A 222 -30.44 -2.93 -22.70
N ILE A 223 -31.61 -3.60 -22.78
CA ILE A 223 -31.73 -5.03 -22.44
C ILE A 223 -30.91 -5.90 -23.41
N GLU A 224 -30.98 -5.61 -24.71
CA GLU A 224 -30.18 -6.29 -25.73
C GLU A 224 -28.68 -6.06 -25.52
N TYR A 225 -28.28 -4.83 -25.19
CA TYR A 225 -26.91 -4.47 -24.86
C TYR A 225 -26.38 -5.29 -23.67
N ILE A 226 -27.15 -5.41 -22.58
CA ILE A 226 -26.76 -6.23 -21.41
C ILE A 226 -26.58 -7.70 -21.81
N ARG A 227 -27.47 -8.25 -22.66
CA ARG A 227 -27.41 -9.64 -23.10
C ARG A 227 -26.20 -9.93 -23.98
N THR A 228 -25.83 -8.98 -24.84
CA THR A 228 -24.73 -9.13 -25.80
C THR A 228 -23.37 -8.87 -25.18
N GLN A 229 -23.25 -7.79 -24.41
CA GLN A 229 -21.96 -7.37 -23.89
C GLN A 229 -21.58 -8.16 -22.64
N ILE A 230 -22.51 -8.45 -21.72
CA ILE A 230 -22.22 -9.13 -20.44
C ILE A 230 -22.54 -10.63 -20.60
N PRO A 231 -21.53 -11.51 -20.76
CA PRO A 231 -21.75 -12.93 -20.94
C PRO A 231 -22.24 -13.57 -19.62
N SER A 232 -22.97 -14.68 -19.72
CA SER A 232 -23.64 -15.31 -18.56
C SER A 232 -22.73 -15.64 -17.39
N ASN A 233 -21.45 -15.93 -17.64
CA ASN A 233 -20.44 -16.19 -16.61
C ASN A 233 -20.02 -14.93 -15.82
N GLN A 234 -20.11 -13.73 -16.39
CA GLN A 234 -19.86 -12.48 -15.67
C GLN A 234 -21.09 -12.01 -14.90
N LYS A 235 -22.28 -12.54 -15.21
CA LYS A 235 -23.52 -12.14 -14.53
C LYS A 235 -23.56 -12.63 -13.08
N SER A 236 -22.95 -13.79 -12.80
CA SER A 236 -22.79 -14.29 -11.44
C SER A 236 -21.82 -13.47 -10.61
N ASP A 237 -20.84 -12.81 -11.26
CA ASP A 237 -19.80 -12.05 -10.56
C ASP A 237 -20.31 -10.69 -10.05
N PHE A 238 -21.35 -10.14 -10.69
CA PHE A 238 -21.89 -8.79 -10.43
C PHE A 238 -23.43 -8.76 -10.33
N PRO A 239 -24.05 -9.51 -9.39
CA PRO A 239 -25.51 -9.61 -9.30
C PRO A 239 -26.16 -8.27 -8.92
N ASP A 240 -25.53 -7.50 -8.01
CA ASP A 240 -26.06 -6.22 -7.53
C ASP A 240 -26.05 -5.15 -8.63
N GLU A 241 -24.97 -5.09 -9.42
CA GLU A 241 -24.85 -4.15 -10.54
C GLU A 241 -25.85 -4.47 -11.65
N ILE A 242 -26.09 -5.74 -11.94
CA ILE A 242 -27.12 -6.15 -12.92
C ILE A 242 -28.53 -5.84 -12.42
N GLN A 243 -28.83 -6.11 -11.15
CA GLN A 243 -30.10 -5.70 -10.55
C GLN A 243 -30.28 -4.18 -10.62
N THR A 244 -29.20 -3.42 -10.40
CA THR A 244 -29.21 -1.97 -10.54
C THR A 244 -29.51 -1.55 -11.98
N MET A 245 -28.82 -2.12 -12.99
CA MET A 245 -29.11 -1.85 -14.41
C MET A 245 -30.56 -2.15 -14.77
N MET A 246 -31.09 -3.30 -14.31
CA MET A 246 -32.49 -3.68 -14.55
C MET A 246 -33.47 -2.74 -13.83
N GLY A 247 -33.14 -2.29 -12.62
CA GLY A 247 -33.92 -1.27 -11.90
C GLY A 247 -33.94 0.07 -12.62
N VAL A 248 -32.80 0.51 -13.15
CA VAL A 248 -32.68 1.73 -13.99
C VAL A 248 -33.54 1.61 -15.25
N ILE A 249 -33.52 0.46 -15.93
CA ILE A 249 -34.33 0.24 -17.14
C ILE A 249 -35.84 0.27 -16.81
N SER A 250 -36.26 -0.42 -15.75
CA SER A 250 -37.66 -0.49 -15.34
C SER A 250 -38.22 0.85 -14.87
N MET A 251 -37.39 1.65 -14.19
CA MET A 251 -37.80 2.92 -13.56
C MET A 251 -37.41 4.16 -14.37
N GLY A 252 -36.80 4.00 -15.55
CA GLY A 252 -36.20 5.09 -16.32
C GLY A 252 -37.17 6.24 -16.65
N GLY A 253 -38.43 5.92 -16.96
CA GLY A 253 -39.46 6.94 -17.22
C GLY A 253 -39.79 7.80 -16.00
N LEU A 254 -39.86 7.21 -14.79
CA LEU A 254 -40.09 7.96 -13.55
C LEU A 254 -38.85 8.72 -13.08
N GLY A 255 -37.66 8.13 -13.22
CA GLY A 255 -36.40 8.77 -12.84
C GLY A 255 -36.08 10.03 -13.67
N LEU A 256 -36.42 10.00 -14.97
CA LEU A 256 -36.29 11.17 -15.86
C LEU A 256 -37.33 12.26 -15.54
N ALA A 257 -38.58 11.88 -15.25
CA ALA A 257 -39.63 12.83 -14.88
C ALA A 257 -39.30 13.60 -13.59
N MET A 258 -38.69 12.94 -12.60
CA MET A 258 -38.30 13.57 -11.33
C MET A 258 -37.08 14.49 -11.42
N LYS A 259 -36.13 14.29 -12.37
CA LYS A 259 -35.01 15.23 -12.58
C LYS A 259 -35.54 16.59 -13.05
N ASN A 260 -36.57 16.60 -13.89
CA ASN A 260 -37.21 17.81 -14.39
C ASN A 260 -38.03 18.54 -13.29
N GLU A 261 -38.63 17.82 -12.35
CA GLU A 261 -39.36 18.43 -11.23
C GLU A 261 -38.41 19.07 -10.20
N SER A 262 -37.21 18.51 -9.96
CA SER A 262 -36.24 19.11 -9.04
C SER A 262 -35.61 20.42 -9.52
N GLU A 263 -35.69 20.74 -10.82
CA GLU A 263 -35.23 22.03 -11.37
C GLU A 263 -36.33 23.12 -11.35
N GLN A 264 -37.59 22.77 -11.03
CA GLN A 264 -38.74 23.70 -11.03
C GLN A 264 -39.30 24.04 -9.64
N ILE A 265 -38.72 23.53 -8.55
CA ILE A 265 -39.15 23.89 -7.20
C ILE A 265 -38.44 25.18 -6.77
N THR A 266 -39.04 26.31 -7.11
CA THR A 266 -38.88 27.58 -6.37
C THR A 266 -39.73 27.53 -5.09
N ASP A 267 -39.19 28.09 -4.01
CA ASP A 267 -39.56 28.04 -2.58
C ASP A 267 -41.03 28.27 -2.13
N ASP A 268 -42.04 28.23 -2.98
CA ASP A 268 -43.42 28.53 -2.57
C ASP A 268 -44.38 27.37 -2.88
N LYS A 269 -44.59 26.53 -1.85
CA LYS A 269 -45.89 26.00 -1.37
C LYS A 269 -45.70 24.63 -0.71
N MET A 270 -45.53 24.66 0.60
CA MET A 270 -45.78 23.50 1.45
C MET A 270 -47.18 23.65 2.03
N ASP A 271 -48.16 22.99 1.43
CA ASP A 271 -49.39 22.64 2.14
C ASP A 271 -50.05 21.37 1.60
N THR A 272 -50.08 20.39 2.50
CA THR A 272 -51.05 19.31 2.72
C THR A 272 -51.28 18.18 1.69
N ASP A 273 -51.39 16.99 2.28
CA ASP A 273 -51.92 15.72 1.78
C ASP A 273 -51.11 14.90 0.76
N ARG A 274 -50.31 13.95 1.29
CA ARG A 274 -50.18 12.62 0.67
C ARG A 274 -50.11 11.48 1.68
N SER A 275 -50.99 10.51 1.43
CA SER A 275 -51.17 9.22 2.07
C SER A 275 -49.89 8.38 2.24
N ASN A 276 -49.89 7.58 3.31
CA ASN A 276 -48.79 6.76 3.84
C ASN A 276 -48.32 5.58 2.96
N ASP A 277 -48.85 5.40 1.74
CA ASP A 277 -48.43 4.31 0.83
C ASP A 277 -47.28 4.69 -0.11
N SER A 278 -46.94 5.98 -0.20
CA SER A 278 -45.89 6.49 -1.09
C SER A 278 -44.45 6.30 -0.57
N ALA A 279 -44.27 6.03 0.74
CA ALA A 279 -42.96 5.88 1.37
C ALA A 279 -42.23 4.57 1.00
N SER A 280 -42.96 3.52 0.63
CA SER A 280 -42.37 2.21 0.27
C SER A 280 -41.72 2.21 -1.13
N VAL A 281 -42.25 3.00 -2.06
CA VAL A 281 -41.74 3.16 -3.44
C VAL A 281 -40.68 4.27 -3.52
N ALA A 282 -40.76 5.29 -2.65
CA ALA A 282 -39.83 6.42 -2.65
C ALA A 282 -38.37 6.06 -2.29
N LYS A 283 -38.15 5.12 -1.36
CA LYS A 283 -36.78 4.71 -0.94
C LYS A 283 -35.96 4.03 -2.05
N PRO A 284 -36.50 3.05 -2.79
CA PRO A 284 -35.84 2.51 -3.98
C PRO A 284 -35.59 3.55 -5.08
N LEU A 285 -36.55 4.47 -5.28
CA LEU A 285 -36.46 5.57 -6.25
C LEU A 285 -35.32 6.55 -5.96
N MET A 286 -35.19 7.01 -4.71
CA MET A 286 -34.07 7.89 -4.29
C MET A 286 -32.70 7.24 -4.55
N ARG A 287 -32.59 5.92 -4.35
CA ARG A 287 -31.33 5.20 -4.56
C ARG A 287 -30.94 5.08 -6.04
N LEU A 288 -31.91 5.15 -6.94
CA LEU A 288 -31.71 5.11 -8.39
C LEU A 288 -31.49 6.51 -8.98
N GLN A 289 -32.01 7.57 -8.34
CA GLN A 289 -31.85 8.96 -8.78
C GLN A 289 -30.38 9.38 -8.94
N LYS A 290 -29.51 8.96 -8.01
CA LYS A 290 -28.07 9.24 -8.10
C LYS A 290 -27.41 8.73 -9.38
N TYR A 291 -27.95 7.69 -10.01
CA TYR A 291 -27.39 7.14 -11.25
C TYR A 291 -27.67 8.04 -12.47
N PHE A 292 -28.68 8.90 -12.38
CA PHE A 292 -29.01 9.89 -13.41
C PHE A 292 -28.40 11.27 -13.14
N SER A 293 -27.64 11.43 -12.06
CA SER A 293 -26.88 12.65 -11.78
C SER A 293 -25.65 12.74 -12.69
N ASP A 294 -25.26 13.97 -13.06
CA ASP A 294 -24.06 14.19 -13.89
C ASP A 294 -22.76 14.12 -13.06
N GLU A 295 -22.88 14.18 -11.72
CA GLU A 295 -21.79 13.92 -10.76
C GLU A 295 -21.19 12.51 -10.93
N ARG A 296 -22.00 11.55 -11.37
CA ARG A 296 -21.55 10.18 -11.66
C ARG A 296 -20.40 10.11 -12.67
N TRP A 297 -20.35 11.02 -13.65
CA TRP A 297 -19.23 11.07 -14.60
C TRP A 297 -17.90 11.41 -13.91
N HIS A 298 -17.94 12.25 -12.89
CA HIS A 298 -16.78 12.57 -12.06
C HIS A 298 -16.35 11.37 -11.22
N GLU A 299 -17.30 10.65 -10.61
CA GLU A 299 -17.01 9.42 -9.86
C GLU A 299 -16.37 8.33 -10.74
N LEU A 300 -16.83 8.20 -11.99
CA LEU A 300 -16.30 7.25 -12.97
C LEU A 300 -14.87 7.63 -13.40
N ALA A 301 -14.60 8.92 -13.59
CA ALA A 301 -13.25 9.42 -13.86
C ALA A 301 -12.31 9.17 -12.67
N ASP A 302 -12.77 9.42 -11.44
CA ASP A 302 -11.98 9.13 -10.23
C ASP A 302 -11.74 7.63 -10.06
N GLN A 303 -12.73 6.80 -10.38
CA GLN A 303 -12.57 5.35 -10.38
C GLN A 303 -11.54 4.91 -11.41
N PHE A 304 -11.57 5.45 -12.63
CA PHE A 304 -10.57 5.20 -13.65
C PHE A 304 -9.17 5.56 -13.14
N ASN A 305 -8.98 6.76 -12.57
CA ASN A 305 -7.68 7.20 -12.04
C ASN A 305 -7.16 6.30 -10.90
N ARG A 306 -8.03 5.82 -10.01
CA ARG A 306 -7.66 4.83 -8.98
C ARG A 306 -7.20 3.50 -9.60
N GLU A 307 -7.91 3.01 -10.60
CA GLU A 307 -7.57 1.75 -11.28
C GLU A 307 -6.31 1.88 -12.12
N LEU A 308 -6.05 3.04 -12.73
CA LEU A 308 -4.81 3.38 -13.42
C LEU A 308 -3.61 3.25 -12.46
N PHE A 309 -3.66 3.92 -11.30
CA PHE A 309 -2.58 3.85 -10.31
C PHE A 309 -2.39 2.44 -9.77
N ARG A 310 -3.48 1.72 -9.52
CA ARG A 310 -3.43 0.33 -9.07
C ARG A 310 -2.84 -0.61 -10.12
N LEU A 311 -3.14 -0.38 -11.40
CA LEU A 311 -2.62 -1.17 -12.52
C LEU A 311 -1.10 -1.02 -12.68
N TYR A 312 -0.61 0.23 -12.63
CA TYR A 312 0.81 0.54 -12.69
C TYR A 312 1.52 0.43 -11.33
N GLN A 313 0.81 0.06 -10.27
CA GLN A 313 1.33 -0.04 -8.89
C GLN A 313 2.01 1.24 -8.42
N LEU A 314 1.42 2.38 -8.79
CA LEU A 314 1.87 3.68 -8.32
C LEU A 314 1.34 3.91 -6.89
N PRO A 315 2.22 4.32 -5.95
CA PRO A 315 1.80 4.62 -4.59
C PRO A 315 0.80 5.79 -4.58
N SER A 316 -0.11 5.84 -3.61
CA SER A 316 -1.09 6.93 -3.47
C SER A 316 -0.41 8.28 -3.26
N GLN A 317 0.64 8.31 -2.44
CA GLN A 317 1.54 9.47 -2.31
C GLN A 317 2.66 9.43 -3.35
N SER A 318 3.02 10.58 -3.92
CA SER A 318 4.15 10.68 -4.84
C SER A 318 5.47 10.63 -4.09
N ALA A 319 6.52 10.16 -4.76
CA ALA A 319 7.89 10.20 -4.24
C ALA A 319 8.33 11.63 -3.87
N PHE A 320 7.87 12.63 -4.64
CA PHE A 320 8.05 14.05 -4.31
C PHE A 320 7.40 14.43 -2.98
N SER A 321 6.13 14.07 -2.77
CA SER A 321 5.40 14.38 -1.54
C SER A 321 6.07 13.75 -0.32
N MET A 322 6.49 12.48 -0.44
CA MET A 322 7.21 11.79 0.64
C MET A 322 8.55 12.46 0.94
N ALA A 323 9.35 12.78 -0.09
CA ALA A 323 10.63 13.46 0.10
C ALA A 323 10.47 14.85 0.73
N LEU A 324 9.47 15.62 0.29
CA LEU A 324 9.16 16.93 0.83
C LEU A 324 8.72 16.84 2.30
N GLN A 325 7.82 15.92 2.63
CA GLN A 325 7.38 15.69 4.02
C GLN A 325 8.55 15.26 4.90
N CYS A 326 9.38 14.30 4.47
CA CYS A 326 10.56 13.88 5.23
C CYS A 326 11.53 15.05 5.45
N GLY A 327 11.76 15.89 4.43
CA GLY A 327 12.58 17.09 4.55
C GLY A 327 12.01 18.10 5.55
N LEU A 328 10.71 18.39 5.47
CA LEU A 328 10.04 19.30 6.41
C LEU A 328 10.07 18.76 7.84
N ALA A 329 9.82 17.45 8.03
CA ALA A 329 9.90 16.80 9.35
C ALA A 329 11.31 16.88 9.95
N ALA A 330 12.36 16.76 9.13
CA ALA A 330 13.74 16.89 9.57
C ALA A 330 14.11 18.31 10.04
N HIS A 331 13.38 19.34 9.57
CA HIS A 331 13.57 20.73 9.98
C HIS A 331 12.56 21.21 11.03
N LYS A 332 11.53 20.43 11.33
CA LYS A 332 10.46 20.83 12.25
C LYS A 332 10.91 20.67 13.69
N THR A 333 10.82 21.75 14.46
CA THR A 333 11.20 21.79 15.89
C THR A 333 9.98 22.10 16.75
N PRO A 334 10.03 21.88 18.09
CA PRO A 334 8.96 22.30 18.99
C PRO A 334 8.63 23.81 18.94
N MET A 335 9.57 24.65 18.48
CA MET A 335 9.38 26.10 18.34
C MET A 335 8.67 26.48 17.04
N CYS A 336 8.49 25.53 16.11
CA CYS A 336 7.78 25.78 14.87
C CYS A 336 6.29 25.97 15.13
N HIS A 337 5.72 27.04 14.57
CA HIS A 337 4.33 27.43 14.72
C HIS A 337 3.79 27.95 13.39
N ASP A 338 2.47 28.13 13.32
CA ASP A 338 1.81 28.76 12.16
C ASP A 338 2.22 30.23 12.09
N ASP A 339 3.25 30.51 11.30
CA ASP A 339 3.65 31.88 11.03
C ASP A 339 2.80 32.43 9.88
N LYS A 340 1.95 33.40 10.21
CA LYS A 340 1.09 34.08 9.23
C LYS A 340 1.88 35.02 8.32
N SER A 341 3.12 35.34 8.66
CA SER A 341 4.04 36.09 7.82
C SER A 341 4.62 35.19 6.71
N HIS A 342 4.80 35.75 5.52
CA HIS A 342 5.35 35.03 4.38
C HIS A 342 6.90 34.97 4.39
N GLU A 343 7.54 35.53 5.41
CA GLU A 343 8.96 35.92 5.39
C GLU A 343 9.81 35.15 6.40
N THR A 344 9.30 34.05 6.96
CA THR A 344 10.14 33.20 7.82
C THR A 344 11.22 32.49 7.02
N ALA A 345 12.47 32.58 7.47
CA ALA A 345 13.56 31.76 6.95
C ALA A 345 13.39 30.26 7.26
N CYS A 346 12.53 29.89 8.22
CA CYS A 346 12.27 28.50 8.58
C CYS A 346 11.48 27.78 7.47
N PRO A 347 12.00 26.68 6.88
CA PRO A 347 11.29 25.93 5.85
C PRO A 347 9.99 25.29 6.35
N ALA A 348 9.91 24.95 7.64
CA ALA A 348 8.74 24.31 8.23
C ALA A 348 7.62 25.31 8.56
N CYS A 349 7.95 26.53 8.99
CA CYS A 349 6.97 27.56 9.39
C CYS A 349 6.44 28.39 8.23
N ASN A 350 7.07 28.35 7.05
CA ASN A 350 6.58 29.10 5.89
C ASN A 350 5.11 28.73 5.61
N LYS A 351 4.23 29.73 5.48
CA LYS A 351 2.77 29.53 5.28
C LYS A 351 2.39 28.45 4.26
N LYS A 352 3.09 28.37 3.11
CA LYS A 352 2.80 27.35 2.08
C LYS A 352 3.23 25.94 2.51
N ALA A 353 4.33 25.85 3.26
CA ALA A 353 4.85 24.59 3.77
C ALA A 353 4.14 24.14 5.06
N TRP A 354 3.62 25.07 5.86
CA TRP A 354 2.92 24.78 7.12
C TRP A 354 1.70 23.88 6.93
N ALA A 355 0.94 24.08 5.84
CA ALA A 355 -0.16 23.21 5.45
C ALA A 355 0.25 21.73 5.35
N ILE A 356 1.51 21.45 5.02
CA ILE A 356 2.08 20.11 4.94
C ILE A 356 2.76 19.73 6.26
N SER A 357 3.47 20.68 6.90
CA SER A 357 4.36 20.40 8.02
C SER A 357 3.64 20.30 9.38
N HIS A 358 2.46 20.90 9.55
CA HIS A 358 1.78 21.00 10.85
C HIS A 358 1.52 19.65 11.54
N ASP A 359 1.17 18.61 10.78
CA ASP A 359 0.90 17.26 11.29
C ASP A 359 2.13 16.33 11.27
N LEU A 360 3.26 16.80 10.74
CA LEU A 360 4.48 15.99 10.67
C LEU A 360 5.14 15.82 12.05
N PRO A 361 5.87 14.70 12.27
CA PRO A 361 6.64 14.51 13.49
C PRO A 361 7.71 15.59 13.64
N LEU A 362 8.09 15.84 14.88
CA LEU A 362 9.20 16.73 15.21
C LEU A 362 10.54 16.04 14.94
N ALA A 363 11.52 16.81 14.48
CA ALA A 363 12.88 16.33 14.30
C ALA A 363 13.45 15.83 15.62
N HIS A 364 13.96 14.60 15.62
CA HIS A 364 14.68 14.06 16.77
C HIS A 364 16.12 14.55 16.76
N ILE A 365 16.36 15.70 17.39
CA ILE A 365 17.69 16.31 17.46
C ILE A 365 18.40 15.79 18.71
N THR A 366 19.41 14.94 18.53
CA THR A 366 20.25 14.43 19.62
C THR A 366 21.36 15.38 20.05
N ASN A 367 21.74 16.32 19.18
CA ASN A 367 22.82 17.27 19.41
C ASN A 367 22.37 18.69 19.07
N SER A 368 22.22 19.54 20.09
CA SER A 368 21.99 20.96 19.90
C SER A 368 23.33 21.67 19.67
N ARG A 369 23.42 22.47 18.61
CA ARG A 369 24.54 23.40 18.39
C ARG A 369 24.01 24.81 18.62
N ILE A 370 24.72 25.57 19.44
CA ILE A 370 24.34 26.95 19.74
C ILE A 370 25.11 27.84 18.75
N LEU A 371 24.41 28.80 18.16
CA LEU A 371 24.99 29.74 17.20
C LEU A 371 25.00 31.14 17.81
N CYS A 372 26.01 31.93 17.44
CA CYS A 372 26.13 33.32 17.84
C CYS A 372 25.02 34.15 17.19
N GLY A 373 24.29 34.94 17.98
CA GLY A 373 23.17 35.75 17.48
C GLY A 373 23.55 36.87 16.51
N LEU A 374 24.84 37.23 16.41
CA LEU A 374 25.32 38.26 15.49
C LEU A 374 26.03 37.68 14.25
N THR A 375 26.98 36.78 14.45
CA THR A 375 27.82 36.26 13.35
C THR A 375 27.28 34.96 12.74
N GLY A 376 26.39 34.25 13.43
CA GLY A 376 25.94 32.91 13.04
C GLY A 376 26.98 31.80 13.27
N ASP A 377 28.16 32.13 13.78
CA ASP A 377 29.21 31.16 14.09
C ASP A 377 28.79 30.22 15.22
N VAL A 378 29.30 28.99 15.20
CA VAL A 378 29.07 28.02 16.27
C VAL A 378 29.71 28.51 17.57
N LEU A 379 28.95 28.46 18.66
CA LEU A 379 29.44 28.69 20.02
C LEU A 379 29.99 27.37 20.57
N ASN A 380 31.28 27.35 20.88
CA ASN A 380 32.03 26.18 21.34
C ASN A 380 33.16 26.62 22.29
N GLU A 381 34.11 25.72 22.57
CA GLU A 381 35.28 26.02 23.41
C GLU A 381 36.15 27.15 22.84
N ASP A 382 36.23 27.28 21.50
CA ASP A 382 37.02 28.31 20.82
C ASP A 382 36.27 29.64 20.65
N ASN A 383 34.93 29.62 20.67
CA ASN A 383 34.05 30.77 20.53
C ASN A 383 33.01 30.75 21.64
N VAL A 384 33.48 31.03 22.84
CA VAL A 384 32.71 30.87 24.08
C VAL A 384 31.54 31.85 24.12
N PRO A 385 30.34 31.41 24.57
CA PRO A 385 29.18 32.30 24.75
C PRO A 385 29.31 33.19 25.99
N TYR A 386 28.99 34.47 25.83
CA TYR A 386 28.85 35.46 26.91
C TYR A 386 27.47 36.11 26.84
N ILE A 387 26.92 36.48 27.99
CA ILE A 387 25.60 37.08 28.13
C ILE A 387 25.71 38.53 28.62
N PHE A 388 24.98 39.43 27.97
CA PHE A 388 24.75 40.80 28.45
C PHE A 388 23.84 40.79 29.69
N PRO A 389 23.86 41.85 30.53
CA PRO A 389 22.89 42.01 31.61
C PRO A 389 21.43 41.97 31.13
N SER A 390 21.14 42.45 29.91
CA SER A 390 19.82 42.29 29.26
C SER A 390 19.44 40.86 28.84
N GLY A 391 20.33 39.87 29.00
CA GLY A 391 20.05 38.46 28.69
C GLY A 391 20.38 38.01 27.27
N HIS A 392 20.97 38.87 26.42
CA HIS A 392 21.37 38.50 25.05
C HIS A 392 22.74 37.81 25.02
N VAL A 393 22.85 36.72 24.26
CA VAL A 393 24.07 35.88 24.21
C VAL A 393 24.80 36.03 22.87
N TYR A 394 26.10 36.28 22.93
CA TYR A 394 26.98 36.36 21.77
C TYR A 394 28.27 35.55 22.00
N GLY A 395 28.92 35.14 20.92
CA GLY A 395 30.23 34.49 20.99
C GLY A 395 31.36 35.50 21.21
N LEU A 396 32.43 35.05 21.86
CA LEU A 396 33.62 35.86 22.13
C LEU A 396 34.13 36.62 20.89
N ARG A 397 34.21 35.95 19.74
CA ARG A 397 34.68 36.57 18.48
C ARG A 397 33.80 37.74 18.04
N ALA A 398 32.49 37.65 18.26
CA ALA A 398 31.53 38.70 17.94
C ALA A 398 31.61 39.87 18.93
N LEU A 399 31.94 39.60 20.19
CA LEU A 399 32.11 40.64 21.21
C LEU A 399 33.42 41.38 21.03
N GLU A 400 34.49 40.69 20.64
CA GLU A 400 35.78 41.30 20.32
C GLU A 400 35.67 42.28 19.15
N SER A 401 34.84 42.00 18.14
CA SER A 401 34.60 42.94 17.04
C SER A 401 33.72 44.13 17.42
N LEU A 402 32.90 44.00 18.46
CA LEU A 402 32.06 45.08 19.01
C LEU A 402 32.74 45.90 20.11
N ARG A 403 33.96 45.51 20.52
CA ARG A 403 34.67 46.15 21.62
C ARG A 403 35.29 47.48 21.18
N GLU A 404 34.94 48.54 21.89
CA GLU A 404 35.59 49.85 21.74
C GLU A 404 36.93 49.91 22.50
N SER A 405 37.80 50.86 22.14
CA SER A 405 39.15 51.01 22.73
C SER A 405 39.15 51.33 24.23
N ASN A 406 38.04 51.82 24.76
CA ASN A 406 37.78 52.09 26.17
C ASN A 406 37.31 50.86 26.97
N GLY A 407 37.18 49.68 26.34
CA GLY A 407 36.71 48.44 27.00
C GLY A 407 35.19 48.31 27.11
N ILE A 408 34.45 49.20 26.46
CA ILE A 408 32.98 49.18 26.43
C ILE A 408 32.49 48.33 25.26
N VAL A 409 31.40 47.61 25.47
CA VAL A 409 30.71 46.84 24.42
C VAL A 409 29.25 47.25 24.36
N LYS A 410 28.74 47.45 23.15
CA LYS A 410 27.34 47.80 22.90
C LYS A 410 26.59 46.62 22.27
N CYS A 411 25.46 46.24 22.86
CA CYS A 411 24.58 45.22 22.31
C CYS A 411 23.91 45.74 21.01
N PRO A 412 24.03 45.02 19.87
CA PRO A 412 23.48 45.46 18.59
C PRO A 412 21.94 45.40 18.53
N VAL A 413 21.31 44.57 19.37
CA VAL A 413 19.85 44.39 19.39
C VAL A 413 19.17 45.35 20.36
N THR A 414 19.66 45.46 21.59
CA THR A 414 19.03 46.27 22.65
C THR A 414 19.61 47.68 22.75
N GLY A 415 20.79 47.91 22.17
CA GLY A 415 21.53 49.17 22.32
C GLY A 415 22.15 49.39 23.70
N GLU A 416 22.02 48.41 24.61
CA GLU A 416 22.60 48.44 25.96
C GLU A 416 24.14 48.52 25.88
N ILE A 417 24.72 49.31 26.77
CA ILE A 417 26.15 49.55 26.85
C ILE A 417 26.62 49.00 28.20
N CYS A 418 27.60 48.09 28.19
CA CYS A 418 28.18 47.53 29.41
C CYS A 418 29.72 47.53 29.32
N GLN A 419 30.36 47.46 30.47
CA GLN A 419 31.81 47.23 30.52
C GLN A 419 32.14 45.78 30.16
N TRP A 420 33.32 45.53 29.61
CA TRP A 420 33.75 44.17 29.24
C TRP A 420 33.65 43.18 30.42
N ASP A 421 33.97 43.65 31.63
CA ASP A 421 33.97 42.82 32.85
C ASP A 421 32.56 42.50 33.38
N GLU A 422 31.53 43.21 32.89
CA GLU A 422 30.13 42.94 33.23
C GLU A 422 29.52 41.81 32.38
N LEU A 423 30.20 41.39 31.32
CA LEU A 423 29.78 40.27 30.48
C LEU A 423 30.01 38.96 31.22
N LEU A 424 28.94 38.21 31.43
CA LEU A 424 29.02 36.94 32.13
C LEU A 424 29.25 35.81 31.14
N ARG A 425 30.27 34.98 31.39
CA ARG A 425 30.49 33.76 30.61
C ARG A 425 29.35 32.78 30.86
N VAL A 426 28.74 32.28 29.79
CA VAL A 426 27.68 31.28 29.86
C VAL A 426 28.29 29.89 29.84
N TYR A 427 27.97 29.10 30.85
CA TYR A 427 28.29 27.68 30.89
C TYR A 427 27.03 26.90 30.57
N ILE A 428 26.98 26.29 29.37
CA ILE A 428 25.91 25.36 29.04
C ILE A 428 26.27 24.00 29.62
N ILE A 429 25.65 23.68 30.76
CA ILE A 429 25.71 22.33 31.32
C ILE A 429 24.64 21.52 30.60
N CYS A 430 25.04 20.81 29.54
CA CYS A 430 24.22 19.71 29.06
C CYS A 430 24.21 18.65 30.16
N GLN A 431 23.08 18.49 30.84
CA GLN A 431 22.83 17.33 31.68
C GLN A 431 22.84 16.08 30.78
N LYS A 432 24.02 15.59 30.47
CA LYS A 432 24.17 14.18 30.14
C LYS A 432 23.91 13.45 31.44
N MET A 433 22.81 12.70 31.48
CA MET A 433 22.79 11.51 32.33
C MET A 433 23.89 10.59 31.78
N ASP A 434 25.12 10.78 32.25
CA ASP A 434 26.27 9.91 31.99
C ASP A 434 26.08 8.60 32.78
N LEU A 435 25.00 7.88 32.51
CA LEU A 435 25.07 6.44 32.63
C LEU A 435 26.08 6.00 31.57
N GLN A 436 27.26 5.58 32.04
CA GLN A 436 28.27 5.00 31.17
C GLN A 436 27.63 3.97 30.22
N PRO A 437 28.09 3.83 28.98
CA PRO A 437 27.45 2.94 27.99
C PRO A 437 27.21 1.51 28.50
N HIS A 438 28.10 1.00 29.36
CA HIS A 438 27.94 -0.30 30.00
C HIS A 438 26.75 -0.38 30.98
N HIS A 439 26.36 0.71 31.64
CA HIS A 439 25.19 0.75 32.50
C HIS A 439 23.89 0.82 31.69
N TRP A 440 23.86 1.57 30.58
CA TRP A 440 22.72 1.51 29.64
C TRP A 440 22.59 0.13 29.03
N PHE A 441 23.71 -0.49 28.65
CA PHE A 441 23.75 -1.85 28.14
C PHE A 441 23.27 -2.86 29.18
N ALA A 442 23.74 -2.77 30.43
CA ALA A 442 23.29 -3.61 31.53
C ALA A 442 21.80 -3.40 31.86
N LEU A 443 21.34 -2.15 31.86
CA LEU A 443 19.94 -1.81 32.14
C LEU A 443 19.02 -2.26 31.00
N ILE A 444 19.43 -2.19 29.74
CA ILE A 444 18.68 -2.76 28.61
C ILE A 444 18.70 -4.28 28.66
N ILE A 445 19.84 -4.90 28.94
CA ILE A 445 19.98 -6.37 29.08
C ILE A 445 19.16 -6.91 30.25
N LEU A 446 19.00 -6.17 31.34
CA LEU A 446 18.15 -6.58 32.47
C LEU A 446 16.69 -6.21 32.25
N ALA A 447 16.40 -4.99 31.82
CA ALA A 447 15.03 -4.49 31.73
C ALA A 447 14.24 -5.09 30.58
N VAL A 448 14.86 -5.42 29.44
CA VAL A 448 14.15 -6.00 28.29
C VAL A 448 13.66 -7.43 28.61
N PRO A 449 14.48 -8.36 29.15
CA PRO A 449 13.99 -9.66 29.63
C PRO A 449 13.06 -9.55 30.83
N LEU A 450 13.28 -8.58 31.74
CA LEU A 450 12.43 -8.38 32.91
C LEU A 450 11.03 -7.82 32.55
N GLN A 451 10.94 -6.89 31.60
CA GLN A 451 9.67 -6.46 31.00
C GLN A 451 8.95 -7.62 30.31
N TYR A 452 9.72 -8.55 29.76
CA TYR A 452 9.21 -9.74 29.08
C TYR A 452 8.67 -10.79 30.07
N TYR A 453 9.37 -11.02 31.18
CA TYR A 453 8.97 -11.95 32.23
C TYR A 453 7.76 -11.44 33.03
N LEU A 454 7.62 -10.12 33.16
CA LEU A 454 6.51 -9.46 33.84
C LEU A 454 5.28 -9.26 32.95
N CYS A 455 5.35 -9.58 31.65
CA CYS A 455 4.22 -9.51 30.73
C CYS A 455 3.80 -10.94 30.30
N PRO A 456 2.72 -11.51 30.88
CA PRO A 456 2.36 -12.90 30.64
C PRO A 456 1.53 -12.99 29.35
N GLU A 457 2.14 -13.27 28.20
CA GLU A 457 1.37 -13.64 27.01
C GLU A 457 1.90 -14.87 26.25
N SER A 458 0.94 -15.75 25.95
CA SER A 458 1.09 -17.03 25.27
C SER A 458 1.13 -16.87 23.75
N THR A 459 2.27 -16.49 23.18
CA THR A 459 2.47 -16.57 21.73
C THR A 459 3.70 -17.42 21.40
N SER A 460 3.51 -18.49 20.63
CA SER A 460 4.55 -19.47 20.27
C SER A 460 5.76 -18.88 19.52
N HIS A 461 5.61 -17.72 18.90
CA HIS A 461 6.70 -17.02 18.17
C HIS A 461 7.74 -16.35 19.08
N VAL A 462 7.44 -16.23 20.36
CA VAL A 462 8.26 -15.54 21.35
C VAL A 462 9.41 -16.41 21.83
N LYS A 463 9.13 -17.68 22.17
CA LYS A 463 10.15 -18.67 22.53
C LYS A 463 11.22 -18.76 21.45
N TYR A 464 10.80 -18.76 20.18
CA TYR A 464 11.68 -18.78 19.03
C TYR A 464 12.63 -17.57 18.97
N ARG A 465 12.12 -16.34 19.17
CA ARG A 465 12.97 -15.13 19.14
C ARG A 465 13.87 -15.01 20.35
N LEU A 466 13.41 -15.46 21.52
CA LEU A 466 14.19 -15.47 22.75
C LEU A 466 15.35 -16.47 22.65
N GLN A 467 15.10 -17.69 22.15
CA GLN A 467 16.13 -18.71 21.97
C GLN A 467 17.18 -18.25 20.97
N ARG A 468 16.78 -17.65 19.84
CA ARG A 468 17.70 -17.11 18.83
C ARG A 468 18.57 -15.96 19.35
N LEU A 469 18.03 -15.13 20.25
CA LEU A 469 18.79 -14.05 20.90
C LEU A 469 19.78 -14.60 21.94
N ILE A 470 19.39 -15.64 22.69
CA ILE A 470 20.26 -16.39 23.61
C ILE A 470 21.40 -17.07 22.84
N ASP A 471 21.09 -17.72 21.71
CA ASP A 471 22.08 -18.42 20.88
C ASP A 471 23.08 -17.42 20.26
N SER A 472 22.61 -16.28 19.73
CA SER A 472 23.51 -15.22 19.21
C SER A 472 24.36 -14.55 20.29
N LEU A 473 23.81 -14.36 21.50
CA LEU A 473 24.61 -13.86 22.63
C LEU A 473 25.66 -14.89 23.06
N HIS A 474 25.32 -16.18 23.07
CA HIS A 474 26.23 -17.25 23.43
C HIS A 474 27.39 -17.36 22.42
N GLU A 475 27.10 -17.28 21.12
CA GLU A 475 28.12 -17.26 20.06
C GLU A 475 29.07 -16.06 20.19
N MET A 476 28.54 -14.86 20.46
CA MET A 476 29.38 -13.67 20.67
C MET A 476 30.24 -13.78 21.94
N THR A 477 29.70 -14.34 23.03
CA THR A 477 30.44 -14.47 24.30
C THR A 477 31.46 -15.59 24.26
N ALA A 478 31.19 -16.67 23.52
CA ALA A 478 32.14 -17.75 23.27
C ALA A 478 33.32 -17.27 22.40
N ALA A 479 33.05 -16.44 21.39
CA ALA A 479 34.10 -15.79 20.60
C ALA A 479 34.95 -14.81 21.42
N ALA A 480 34.40 -14.27 22.52
CA ALA A 480 35.08 -13.37 23.45
C ALA A 480 35.66 -14.06 24.70
N GLY A 481 35.47 -15.39 24.87
CA GLY A 481 36.01 -16.16 25.99
C GLY A 481 35.36 -15.89 27.37
N VAL A 482 34.12 -15.37 27.40
CA VAL A 482 33.41 -15.04 28.65
C VAL A 482 32.23 -16.00 28.85
N GLU A 483 32.25 -16.80 29.91
CA GLU A 483 31.12 -17.66 30.27
C GLU A 483 30.12 -16.89 31.16
N LEU A 484 28.90 -16.70 30.65
CA LEU A 484 27.81 -16.07 31.40
C LEU A 484 26.99 -17.11 32.17
N PRO A 485 26.50 -16.80 33.38
CA PRO A 485 25.87 -17.76 34.31
C PRO A 485 24.49 -18.30 33.86
N PHE A 486 23.97 -17.85 32.72
CA PHE A 486 22.69 -18.27 32.14
C PHE A 486 22.85 -19.18 30.91
N SER A 487 24.06 -19.67 30.63
CA SER A 487 24.35 -20.67 29.59
C SER A 487 23.54 -21.97 29.73
N SER A 488 23.03 -22.25 30.93
CA SER A 488 22.19 -23.40 31.24
C SER A 488 20.70 -23.22 30.92
N LEU A 489 20.24 -22.03 30.48
CA LEU A 489 18.84 -21.74 30.16
C LEU A 489 18.42 -22.12 28.73
N ARG A 490 19.24 -22.89 28.00
CA ARG A 490 18.90 -23.37 26.66
C ARG A 490 17.66 -24.25 26.73
N MET A 491 16.56 -23.79 26.14
CA MET A 491 15.34 -24.59 26.06
C MET A 491 15.50 -25.64 24.95
N GLU A 492 15.51 -26.92 25.31
CA GLU A 492 15.53 -28.01 24.33
C GLU A 492 14.22 -28.04 23.52
N GLY A 493 14.35 -28.04 22.19
CA GLY A 493 13.28 -28.32 21.22
C GLY A 493 12.60 -27.09 20.60
N MET A 494 13.08 -26.65 19.42
CA MET A 494 12.35 -26.05 18.25
C MET A 494 13.28 -25.21 17.33
N PRO A 495 12.98 -25.03 16.01
CA PRO A 495 13.95 -25.21 14.92
C PRO A 495 14.55 -23.92 14.34
N VAL A 496 15.74 -24.04 13.76
CA VAL A 496 16.36 -23.08 12.82
C VAL A 496 15.72 -23.26 11.44
N ASP A 497 15.34 -22.17 10.77
CA ASP A 497 14.77 -22.17 9.43
C ASP A 497 15.93 -22.03 8.43
N ASP A 498 16.25 -23.08 7.68
CA ASP A 498 17.20 -23.03 6.56
C ASP A 498 16.55 -23.58 5.30
N THR A 499 16.46 -22.72 4.29
CA THR A 499 16.24 -23.11 2.91
C THR A 499 17.44 -23.91 2.40
N MET A 500 17.41 -25.23 2.59
CA MET A 500 18.43 -26.13 2.02
C MET A 500 18.07 -26.56 0.60
N SER A 501 19.07 -26.52 -0.26
CA SER A 501 19.00 -26.91 -1.66
C SER A 501 18.93 -28.44 -1.83
N THR A 502 18.39 -28.90 -2.96
CA THR A 502 18.23 -30.33 -3.29
C THR A 502 19.55 -31.13 -3.34
N GLU A 503 20.70 -30.47 -3.44
CA GLU A 503 22.02 -31.13 -3.43
C GLU A 503 22.50 -31.47 -2.02
N GLU A 504 22.13 -30.67 -1.00
CA GLU A 504 22.56 -30.88 0.39
C GLU A 504 21.79 -32.02 1.07
N LEU A 505 20.55 -32.27 0.63
CA LEU A 505 19.69 -33.36 1.12
C LEU A 505 20.20 -34.77 0.71
N MET A 506 21.02 -34.84 -0.36
CA MET A 506 21.62 -36.10 -0.84
C MET A 506 22.93 -36.45 -0.14
N GLN A 507 23.53 -35.52 0.62
CA GLN A 507 24.81 -35.71 1.31
C GLN A 507 24.65 -36.04 2.81
N MET A 508 23.42 -36.03 3.35
CA MET A 508 23.16 -36.30 4.77
C MET A 508 23.14 -37.80 5.12
N SER A 509 23.59 -38.12 6.34
CA SER A 509 23.53 -39.49 6.88
C SER A 509 22.09 -39.99 7.05
N HIS A 510 21.90 -41.30 7.05
CA HIS A 510 20.55 -41.90 7.14
C HIS A 510 19.87 -41.60 8.49
N GLU A 511 20.64 -41.49 9.58
CA GLU A 511 20.13 -41.16 10.91
C GLU A 511 19.64 -39.70 11.01
N ASP A 512 20.37 -38.76 10.40
CA ASP A 512 20.01 -37.34 10.43
C ASP A 512 18.76 -37.06 9.57
N ARG A 513 18.60 -37.79 8.45
CA ARG A 513 17.36 -37.76 7.66
C ARG A 513 16.17 -38.29 8.46
N GLN A 514 16.35 -39.32 9.27
CA GLN A 514 15.27 -39.90 10.07
C GLN A 514 14.82 -38.97 11.19
N LYS A 515 15.76 -38.35 11.91
CA LYS A 515 15.46 -37.32 12.93
C LYS A 515 14.71 -36.13 12.33
N LEU A 516 15.12 -35.64 11.16
CA LEU A 516 14.45 -34.54 10.48
C LEU A 516 12.98 -34.88 10.10
N ILE A 517 12.71 -36.14 9.75
CA ILE A 517 11.35 -36.63 9.42
C ILE A 517 10.49 -36.72 10.69
N GLU A 518 11.06 -37.16 11.81
CA GLU A 518 10.37 -37.19 13.11
C GLU A 518 10.06 -35.78 13.62
N THR A 519 11.01 -34.85 13.54
CA THR A 519 10.79 -33.44 13.92
C THR A 519 9.74 -32.78 13.03
N ARG A 520 9.68 -33.11 11.73
CA ARG A 520 8.62 -32.65 10.83
C ARG A 520 7.25 -33.22 11.20
N LYS A 521 7.16 -34.49 11.60
CA LYS A 521 5.89 -35.10 12.05
C LYS A 521 5.34 -34.41 13.30
N GLU A 522 6.20 -34.10 14.28
CA GLU A 522 5.80 -33.39 15.51
C GLU A 522 5.33 -31.95 15.23
N GLN A 523 6.01 -31.21 14.34
CA GLN A 523 5.59 -29.87 13.92
C GLN A 523 4.24 -29.85 13.19
N THR A 524 3.96 -30.90 12.42
CA THR A 524 2.69 -31.03 11.68
C THR A 524 1.52 -31.30 12.63
N ASP A 525 1.79 -31.84 13.83
CA ASP A 525 0.76 -32.15 14.84
C ASP A 525 0.45 -30.96 15.76
N GLU A 526 1.40 -30.06 16.04
CA GLU A 526 1.12 -28.81 16.77
C GLU A 526 0.21 -27.84 15.97
N GLN A 527 0.34 -27.78 14.64
CA GLN A 527 -0.53 -27.00 13.77
C GLN A 527 -1.99 -27.52 13.70
N LYS A 528 -2.27 -28.71 14.24
CA LYS A 528 -3.62 -29.32 14.25
C LYS A 528 -4.39 -29.09 15.56
N MET A 529 -3.81 -28.38 16.52
CA MET A 529 -4.41 -28.11 17.83
C MET A 529 -5.18 -26.78 17.88
N TYR A 530 -5.94 -26.57 18.96
CA TYR A 530 -6.66 -25.33 19.29
C TYR A 530 -7.64 -24.83 18.21
N GLY A 531 -8.29 -25.72 17.48
CA GLY A 531 -9.30 -25.37 16.49
C GLY A 531 -8.76 -24.79 15.18
N LEU A 532 -7.45 -24.83 14.94
CA LEU A 532 -6.77 -24.25 13.76
C LEU A 532 -6.46 -25.26 12.65
N SER A 533 -7.14 -26.40 12.63
CA SER A 533 -6.92 -27.46 11.64
C SER A 533 -7.26 -27.01 10.21
N SER A 534 -6.35 -27.29 9.28
CA SER A 534 -6.49 -26.95 7.86
C SER A 534 -7.43 -27.88 7.06
N GLU A 535 -7.99 -28.92 7.69
CA GLU A 535 -8.87 -29.89 7.05
C GLU A 535 -10.34 -29.42 7.10
N ILE A 536 -11.06 -29.58 5.98
CA ILE A 536 -12.49 -29.25 5.89
C ILE A 536 -13.29 -30.27 6.70
N ARG A 537 -14.08 -29.81 7.67
CA ARG A 537 -14.89 -30.65 8.57
C ARG A 537 -16.38 -30.50 8.30
N GLU A 538 -17.10 -31.61 8.30
CA GLU A 538 -18.55 -31.60 8.33
C GLU A 538 -19.06 -31.33 9.76
N ARG A 539 -20.09 -30.48 9.88
CA ARG A 539 -20.57 -30.03 11.18
C ARG A 539 -21.52 -31.06 11.80
N ALA A 540 -21.20 -31.51 13.01
CA ALA A 540 -22.11 -32.33 13.80
C ALA A 540 -23.32 -31.52 14.34
N PRO A 541 -24.51 -32.13 14.52
CA PRO A 541 -25.73 -31.41 14.91
C PRO A 541 -25.66 -30.64 16.24
N HIS A 542 -24.76 -31.05 17.14
CA HIS A 542 -24.59 -30.45 18.48
C HIS A 542 -23.53 -29.33 18.53
N VAL A 543 -22.93 -28.97 17.39
CA VAL A 543 -22.03 -27.81 17.25
C VAL A 543 -22.87 -26.57 16.92
N ILE A 544 -23.03 -25.70 17.91
CA ILE A 544 -23.99 -24.58 17.89
C ILE A 544 -23.46 -23.38 17.09
N PHE A 545 -22.20 -22.98 17.31
CA PHE A 545 -21.64 -21.74 16.76
C PHE A 545 -20.87 -21.97 15.45
N ARG A 546 -20.76 -20.93 14.63
CA ARG A 546 -20.07 -20.91 13.34
C ARG A 546 -18.78 -20.11 13.43
N VAL A 547 -17.82 -20.44 12.55
CA VAL A 547 -16.73 -19.53 12.24
C VAL A 547 -17.33 -18.24 11.67
N GLY A 548 -16.93 -17.09 12.23
CA GLY A 548 -17.48 -15.77 11.97
C GLY A 548 -18.55 -15.31 12.97
N ASP A 549 -19.12 -16.19 13.79
CA ASP A 549 -20.09 -15.77 14.81
C ASP A 549 -19.40 -14.92 15.89
N VAL A 550 -20.05 -13.82 16.26
CA VAL A 550 -19.66 -13.00 17.40
C VAL A 550 -20.28 -13.57 18.66
N VAL A 551 -19.44 -13.86 19.64
CA VAL A 551 -19.83 -14.48 20.89
C VAL A 551 -19.35 -13.66 22.08
N LYS A 552 -20.05 -13.81 23.19
CA LYS A 552 -19.65 -13.26 24.49
C LYS A 552 -19.39 -14.41 25.46
N HIS A 553 -18.29 -14.34 26.20
CA HIS A 553 -18.00 -15.32 27.23
C HIS A 553 -18.91 -15.11 28.44
N LYS A 554 -19.61 -16.17 28.90
CA LYS A 554 -20.62 -16.07 29.96
C LYS A 554 -20.05 -15.62 31.30
N SER A 555 -18.93 -16.20 31.75
CA SER A 555 -18.31 -15.83 33.03
C SER A 555 -17.40 -14.61 32.96
N ASN A 556 -16.58 -14.50 31.92
CA ASN A 556 -15.52 -13.48 31.83
C ASN A 556 -15.94 -12.23 31.06
N GLY A 557 -17.15 -12.22 30.47
CA GLY A 557 -17.81 -11.04 29.92
C GLY A 557 -17.22 -10.46 28.63
N TYR A 558 -16.11 -10.97 28.12
CA TYR A 558 -15.48 -10.45 26.90
C TYR A 558 -16.19 -10.91 25.64
N ARG A 559 -16.17 -10.07 24.60
CA ARG A 559 -16.65 -10.36 23.26
C ARG A 559 -15.51 -10.89 22.40
N GLY A 560 -15.86 -11.69 21.40
CA GLY A 560 -14.89 -12.18 20.43
C GLY A 560 -15.55 -12.82 19.22
N VAL A 561 -14.75 -13.11 18.21
CA VAL A 561 -15.20 -13.76 16.97
C VAL A 561 -14.58 -15.14 16.86
N ILE A 562 -15.39 -16.13 16.50
CA ILE A 562 -14.94 -17.51 16.34
C ILE A 562 -14.17 -17.66 15.03
N ILE A 563 -12.92 -18.13 15.08
CA ILE A 563 -12.08 -18.40 13.90
C ILE A 563 -11.92 -19.88 13.57
N GLY A 564 -12.28 -20.77 14.49
CA GLY A 564 -12.12 -22.21 14.33
C GLY A 564 -12.78 -22.99 15.46
N TRP A 565 -12.92 -24.31 15.30
CA TRP A 565 -13.55 -25.17 16.31
C TRP A 565 -13.07 -26.62 16.21
N ASP A 566 -13.05 -27.34 17.32
CA ASP A 566 -12.87 -28.79 17.41
C ASP A 566 -14.07 -29.46 18.06
N LEU A 567 -14.41 -30.67 17.60
CA LEU A 567 -15.52 -31.46 18.15
C LEU A 567 -15.23 -31.94 19.58
N THR A 568 -13.97 -32.31 19.82
CA THR A 568 -13.40 -32.62 21.14
C THR A 568 -12.16 -31.76 21.31
N ALA A 569 -11.87 -31.34 22.54
CA ALA A 569 -10.77 -30.42 22.82
C ALA A 569 -9.42 -31.02 22.41
N LYS A 570 -8.75 -30.38 21.45
CA LYS A 570 -7.42 -30.77 20.95
C LYS A 570 -6.38 -29.76 21.41
N ALA A 571 -5.82 -29.97 22.60
CA ALA A 571 -4.75 -29.16 23.16
C ALA A 571 -3.84 -30.02 24.06
N SER A 572 -2.73 -29.47 24.53
CA SER A 572 -1.86 -30.19 25.46
C SER A 572 -2.60 -30.51 26.76
N LYS A 573 -2.28 -31.66 27.38
CA LYS A 573 -2.93 -32.10 28.64
C LYS A 573 -2.79 -31.08 29.77
N GLU A 574 -1.67 -30.38 29.83
CA GLU A 574 -1.42 -29.30 30.79
C GLU A 574 -2.27 -28.05 30.54
N PHE A 575 -2.57 -27.74 29.27
CA PHE A 575 -3.44 -26.62 28.94
C PHE A 575 -4.90 -26.93 29.28
N LEU A 576 -5.37 -28.13 28.94
CA LEU A 576 -6.73 -28.57 29.24
C LEU A 576 -7.00 -28.66 30.74
N SER A 577 -6.01 -29.08 31.55
CA SER A 577 -6.16 -29.10 33.00
C SER A 577 -6.33 -27.69 33.60
N LYS A 578 -5.69 -26.68 33.03
CA LYS A 578 -5.82 -25.27 33.45
C LYS A 578 -7.13 -24.64 32.98
N VAL A 579 -7.48 -24.81 31.70
CA VAL A 579 -8.63 -24.14 31.08
C VAL A 579 -9.96 -24.82 31.45
N HIS A 580 -9.98 -26.15 31.50
CA HIS A 580 -11.19 -26.90 31.87
C HIS A 580 -11.23 -27.35 33.33
N ARG A 581 -10.21 -27.02 34.13
CA ARG A 581 -10.14 -27.33 35.57
C ARG A 581 -10.43 -28.81 35.88
N GLY A 582 -9.99 -29.72 35.00
CA GLY A 582 -10.19 -31.16 35.13
C GLY A 582 -11.59 -31.69 34.77
N ASN A 583 -12.47 -30.88 34.18
CA ASN A 583 -13.80 -31.33 33.78
C ASN A 583 -13.78 -32.12 32.46
N GLN A 584 -13.89 -33.44 32.56
CA GLN A 584 -13.83 -34.36 31.41
C GLN A 584 -14.94 -34.09 30.37
N LYS A 585 -16.13 -33.66 30.80
CA LYS A 585 -17.24 -33.33 29.90
C LYS A 585 -16.92 -32.18 28.95
N TRP A 586 -16.11 -31.22 29.40
CA TRP A 586 -15.71 -30.07 28.57
C TRP A 586 -14.65 -30.42 27.55
N ILE A 587 -13.86 -31.47 27.81
CA ILE A 587 -12.89 -32.02 26.86
C ILE A 587 -13.61 -32.78 25.74
N GLU A 588 -14.69 -33.49 26.08
CA GLU A 588 -15.51 -34.25 25.11
C GLU A 588 -16.53 -33.38 24.35
N SER A 589 -16.72 -32.13 24.80
CA SER A 589 -17.62 -31.17 24.16
C SER A 589 -16.91 -30.31 23.10
N PRO A 590 -17.66 -29.67 22.19
CA PRO A 590 -17.07 -28.77 21.20
C PRO A 590 -16.35 -27.59 21.83
N ASN A 591 -15.14 -27.30 21.35
CA ASN A 591 -14.31 -26.18 21.78
C ASN A 591 -13.98 -25.26 20.60
N TYR A 592 -13.95 -23.96 20.86
CA TYR A 592 -13.85 -22.91 19.84
C TYR A 592 -12.60 -22.05 20.06
N ALA A 593 -11.95 -21.71 18.95
CA ALA A 593 -10.91 -20.69 18.88
C ALA A 593 -11.57 -19.32 18.67
N VAL A 594 -11.35 -18.40 19.61
CA VAL A 594 -12.05 -17.11 19.69
C VAL A 594 -11.04 -15.96 19.76
N LEU A 595 -11.06 -15.07 18.78
CA LEU A 595 -10.31 -13.81 18.84
C LEU A 595 -11.05 -12.82 19.74
N ILE A 596 -10.40 -12.38 20.82
CA ILE A 596 -11.02 -11.52 21.84
C ILE A 596 -10.92 -10.04 21.44
N ASP A 597 -12.00 -9.29 21.57
CA ASP A 597 -12.04 -7.87 21.25
C ASP A 597 -11.05 -7.07 22.11
N THR A 598 -10.17 -6.29 21.46
CA THR A 598 -9.14 -5.49 22.15
C THR A 598 -9.70 -4.35 22.99
N ARG A 599 -10.99 -4.02 22.84
CA ARG A 599 -11.68 -3.09 23.74
C ARG A 599 -12.06 -3.73 25.07
N ASP A 600 -12.25 -5.04 25.10
CA ASP A 600 -12.61 -5.78 26.30
C ASP A 600 -11.35 -6.31 27.03
N ARG A 601 -10.24 -6.45 26.30
CA ARG A 601 -8.90 -6.79 26.83
C ARG A 601 -7.85 -5.91 26.17
N LEU A 602 -7.11 -5.14 26.97
CA LEU A 602 -6.08 -4.21 26.49
C LEU A 602 -5.00 -4.87 25.62
N VAL A 603 -4.80 -6.18 25.76
CA VAL A 603 -3.83 -6.94 24.98
C VAL A 603 -4.56 -7.94 24.07
N PRO A 604 -4.22 -8.03 22.76
CA PRO A 604 -4.88 -8.93 21.82
C PRO A 604 -4.66 -10.41 22.16
N GLN A 605 -5.74 -11.15 22.39
CA GLN A 605 -5.69 -12.54 22.86
C GLN A 605 -6.53 -13.49 22.01
N LEU A 606 -6.00 -14.69 21.79
CA LEU A 606 -6.72 -15.84 21.25
C LEU A 606 -7.15 -16.76 22.40
N GLY A 607 -8.46 -16.91 22.58
CA GLY A 607 -9.04 -17.84 23.55
C GLY A 607 -9.38 -19.19 22.93
N TYR A 608 -9.21 -20.27 23.68
CA TYR A 608 -9.77 -21.59 23.35
C TYR A 608 -10.81 -21.96 24.40
N VAL A 609 -12.08 -22.02 24.00
CA VAL A 609 -13.22 -21.98 24.93
C VAL A 609 -14.26 -23.04 24.60
N VAL A 610 -14.74 -23.75 25.62
CA VAL A 610 -15.82 -24.73 25.49
C VAL A 610 -17.16 -24.08 25.12
N GLN A 611 -17.95 -24.74 24.28
CA GLN A 611 -19.25 -24.28 23.81
C GLN A 611 -20.17 -23.75 24.92
N GLU A 612 -20.22 -24.44 26.07
CA GLU A 612 -21.09 -24.10 27.19
C GLU A 612 -20.83 -22.71 27.76
N ASN A 613 -19.59 -22.22 27.65
CA ASN A 613 -19.16 -20.92 28.18
C ASN A 613 -19.36 -19.77 27.20
N LEU A 614 -19.89 -20.04 26.01
CA LEU A 614 -20.15 -19.04 24.98
C LEU A 614 -21.66 -18.81 24.82
N GLN A 615 -22.02 -17.57 24.52
CA GLN A 615 -23.36 -17.18 24.09
C GLN A 615 -23.24 -16.24 22.89
N LEU A 616 -24.24 -16.27 22.00
CA LEU A 616 -24.25 -15.39 20.84
C LEU A 616 -24.37 -13.93 21.30
N TYR A 617 -23.68 -13.02 20.62
CA TYR A 617 -23.76 -11.59 20.87
C TYR A 617 -24.29 -10.89 19.62
N GLU A 618 -25.40 -10.17 19.76
CA GLU A 618 -26.25 -9.81 18.61
C GLU A 618 -25.78 -8.58 17.82
N GLU A 619 -24.88 -7.74 18.35
CA GLU A 619 -24.48 -6.48 17.69
C GLU A 619 -23.02 -6.08 17.94
N GLY A 620 -22.28 -5.74 16.87
CA GLY A 620 -21.06 -4.94 16.95
C GLY A 620 -19.77 -5.61 16.48
N ARG A 621 -18.93 -4.83 15.81
CA ARG A 621 -17.65 -5.25 15.23
C ARG A 621 -16.63 -5.66 16.28
N VAL A 622 -16.05 -6.85 16.16
CA VAL A 622 -14.89 -7.29 16.95
C VAL A 622 -13.63 -6.62 16.41
N LEU A 623 -12.96 -5.83 17.25
CA LEU A 623 -11.66 -5.23 16.93
C LEU A 623 -10.54 -6.13 17.42
N HIS A 624 -9.79 -6.73 16.50
CA HIS A 624 -8.56 -7.46 16.82
C HIS A 624 -7.57 -7.32 15.65
N PRO A 625 -6.26 -7.09 15.90
CA PRO A 625 -5.26 -6.87 14.85
C PRO A 625 -5.15 -7.93 13.76
N ILE A 626 -5.50 -9.19 14.06
CA ILE A 626 -5.38 -10.33 13.14
C ILE A 626 -6.71 -10.77 12.54
N THR A 627 -7.83 -10.09 12.82
CA THR A 627 -9.13 -10.43 12.24
C THR A 627 -9.09 -10.43 10.71
N SER A 628 -8.32 -9.52 10.09
CA SER A 628 -8.15 -9.44 8.63
C SER A 628 -7.37 -10.60 8.02
N GLN A 629 -6.72 -11.43 8.83
CA GLN A 629 -6.04 -12.64 8.34
C GLN A 629 -7.01 -13.82 8.18
N TYR A 630 -8.14 -13.80 8.91
CA TYR A 630 -9.12 -14.89 8.92
C TYR A 630 -10.40 -14.55 8.15
N PHE A 631 -10.75 -13.28 8.02
CA PHE A 631 -12.00 -12.84 7.38
C PHE A 631 -11.74 -11.77 6.33
N GLU A 632 -12.25 -11.99 5.12
CA GLU A 632 -12.15 -11.04 4.00
C GLU A 632 -13.11 -9.84 4.14
N ARG A 633 -14.22 -10.01 4.87
CA ARG A 633 -15.24 -8.98 5.07
C ARG A 633 -15.93 -9.16 6.43
N TYR A 634 -16.43 -8.06 6.99
CA TYR A 634 -17.22 -8.02 8.23
C TYR A 634 -18.54 -7.29 7.95
N ASP A 635 -19.69 -7.92 8.20
CA ASP A 635 -21.02 -7.32 8.00
C ASP A 635 -21.67 -7.01 9.35
N ASP A 636 -21.80 -5.72 9.70
CA ASP A 636 -22.37 -5.29 10.98
C ASP A 636 -23.87 -5.61 11.13
N LYS A 637 -24.55 -6.00 10.04
CA LYS A 637 -26.02 -6.24 10.01
C LYS A 637 -26.41 -7.68 9.75
N LYS A 638 -25.48 -8.52 9.28
CA LYS A 638 -25.72 -9.95 9.05
C LYS A 638 -24.84 -10.75 9.99
N ARG A 639 -25.40 -11.80 10.59
CA ARG A 639 -24.68 -12.81 11.39
C ARG A 639 -23.73 -13.67 10.53
N ARG A 640 -23.06 -13.10 9.52
CA ARG A 640 -22.24 -13.79 8.51
C ARG A 640 -21.13 -12.93 7.94
#